data_AF-W7EXE0-F1
#
_entry.id   AF-W7EXE0-F1
#
_cell.length_a   1.000
_cell.length_b   1.000
_cell.length_c   1.000
_cell.angle_alpha   90.00
_cell.angle_beta   90.00
_cell.angle_gamma   90.00
#
_symmetry.space_group_name_H-M   'P 1'
#
loop_
_entity.id
_entity.type
_entity.pdbx_description
1 polymer ?
#
loop_
_entity_poly.entity_id
_entity_poly.type
_entity_poly.pdbx_seq_one_letter_code
_entity_poly.pdbx_strand_id
1 'polypeptide(L)'
;MSSMPQRPEPSSPRRERRHSHRSSQSRRRRTSDVESSRSHDRTHSKSHATAHSRPMPTPDAPVPMERDPIMRGQQHAPGPALGRKRSLIRPERQRMDPSHPNYHYRKHAQRMDVQPSTTGNDPIMEDSLEAETVSSDSTDLKPPHMRNASGGGYNDKDAPLDDNAEPQVQRKLARSKTMEARQKQRQKEQDKLRPPSLWNVYCAIITFWCPNAVLKCFGKPQRAQQRAWREKVGLVSIILVICTFVGYLTFGFTETVCPAGGSARLRTNEVGNGYLIIHGEAYDLAQSKHPRARGIPENANVLFDLPEKHGGQDASFLFQNVNGACKGLIKEKPNSGIPTDDNGDLAWYFPCRLFNQDGSSKPNTTFLEYNGYMCHTSDSARRAFYSLRDAGDVFFTWDDIRNSSRNLMVWGGDVLDLNLLDFFNRTAVEIPPIFDEIRQNPAVRGADVTRAFSSSYEKQVARCFTEIIKVGSIDTESIGCIASKVVLYVSLVFILAVVLAKFVLALIFQWFISKKFGATKTSLGPVDSKKRKQQIEEWSDDIYRPPPKLLESVSGSDRTAKRGSFLPATSRFTSPYSVDKNTKTRAPPTTMTSQSAASRLLGSSGPMYKQLNASHGTLGVDGRHSTQASQEPGSDMYFSNSTETNQFSSTEGSGPSGFTHEAVVPQPPPEWQPFGYPLAHTICLVTAYSEGPEGLRTTLDSIATTDYPNSHKLILVICDGMIKGHGEDMTTPEVCLGMMKDHAVLPHEVQAYSYVAVASGSKRHNMAKIYSGFYDYGETTRIPVGKQQRVPMMLVVKCGTPDEAKNSKPGNRGKRDSQIILMSFLQKVMFDERMTELEFEMFNGIWKITGISPDFYEIVLMVDADTKVFPDSLTHMISAMVKDPDIMGLCGETKIANKRDSWVSMIQVFEYFISHHLAKSFESVFGGVTCLPGCFCMYRIKAPKGGQNYWVPILANPDVVEHYSENVVDTLHKKNLLLLGEDRYLSTLMLKTFPKRKQVFVPQAVCKTTVPDEFKVLLSQRRRWINSTVHNLMELVLVRDLCGTFCFSMQFVVFIELMGTLVLPAAIAFTFYLIAISIKAAIQHTEAPVIPLVLLALILGLPAVLIIITAHRWSYVAWMFVYLLSLPVWNFVLPTYAFWKFDDFSWGDTRKTAGETTKKAGLEYEGEFDSSKITMRRWRDFEAERRLKTPAATSAGGWPQHQQRQGYDQYYDN
;
A
#
# COMPACT_ATOMS: atom_id res chain seq x y z
N MET A 1 -47.11 -58.24 32.47
CA MET A 1 -48.56 -58.45 32.30
C MET A 1 -48.86 -58.47 30.81
N SER A 2 -49.41 -59.59 30.36
CA SER A 2 -50.33 -59.78 29.21
C SER A 2 -50.40 -58.62 28.20
N SER A 3 -50.08 -58.77 26.92
CA SER A 3 -50.64 -59.75 26.00
C SER A 3 -50.08 -59.46 24.59
N MET A 4 -49.77 -60.49 23.80
CA MET A 4 -49.67 -60.38 22.33
C MET A 4 -51.09 -60.21 21.75
N PRO A 5 -51.33 -59.51 20.62
CA PRO A 5 -51.12 -60.14 19.29
C PRO A 5 -50.86 -59.24 18.04
N GLN A 6 -50.28 -59.92 17.04
CA GLN A 6 -50.44 -59.91 15.57
C GLN A 6 -51.15 -58.77 14.78
N ARG A 7 -50.53 -58.49 13.59
CA ARG A 7 -51.08 -58.16 12.24
C ARG A 7 -52.54 -58.62 11.99
N PRO A 8 -53.32 -58.10 10.99
CA PRO A 8 -52.92 -57.57 9.66
C PRO A 8 -53.73 -56.36 9.09
N GLU A 9 -53.32 -55.85 7.91
CA GLU A 9 -54.01 -55.18 6.74
C GLU A 9 -55.54 -54.80 6.81
N PRO A 10 -56.16 -54.04 5.86
CA PRO A 10 -55.67 -53.27 4.70
C PRO A 10 -56.39 -51.90 4.47
N SER A 11 -55.97 -51.11 3.46
CA SER A 11 -56.90 -50.55 2.44
C SER A 11 -56.19 -49.74 1.35
N SER A 12 -56.42 -50.18 0.11
CA SER A 12 -56.14 -49.54 -1.19
C SER A 12 -57.31 -48.62 -1.62
N PRO A 13 -57.48 -48.11 -2.88
CA PRO A 13 -56.56 -47.78 -3.99
C PRO A 13 -56.92 -46.47 -4.80
N ARG A 14 -56.03 -46.06 -5.73
CA ARG A 14 -56.22 -45.40 -7.08
C ARG A 14 -55.04 -44.42 -7.33
N ARG A 15 -54.14 -44.49 -8.33
CA ARG A 15 -54.07 -44.78 -9.79
C ARG A 15 -54.20 -43.50 -10.64
N GLU A 16 -53.10 -43.03 -11.25
CA GLU A 16 -53.07 -42.42 -12.60
C GLU A 16 -51.64 -42.32 -13.18
N ARG A 17 -51.53 -41.97 -14.46
CA ARG A 17 -50.84 -42.74 -15.52
C ARG A 17 -50.03 -41.82 -16.46
N ARG A 18 -49.22 -42.46 -17.32
CA ARG A 18 -48.20 -41.96 -18.26
C ARG A 18 -48.71 -41.19 -19.51
N HIS A 19 -47.77 -40.45 -20.15
CA HIS A 19 -47.34 -40.42 -21.59
C HIS A 19 -47.01 -38.97 -22.04
N SER A 20 -46.12 -38.59 -22.99
CA SER A 20 -44.82 -39.00 -23.57
C SER A 20 -44.41 -37.97 -24.67
N HIS A 21 -43.11 -37.93 -25.08
CA HIS A 21 -42.46 -37.25 -26.26
C HIS A 21 -41.81 -35.85 -26.04
N ARG A 22 -40.65 -35.44 -26.62
CA ARG A 22 -39.67 -35.98 -27.60
C ARG A 22 -38.32 -35.17 -27.52
N SER A 23 -37.17 -35.84 -27.76
CA SER A 23 -35.87 -35.43 -28.42
C SER A 23 -35.37 -33.96 -28.45
N SER A 24 -34.08 -33.56 -28.40
CA SER A 24 -32.77 -34.21 -28.69
C SER A 24 -31.56 -33.26 -28.40
N GLN A 25 -30.43 -33.86 -27.98
CA GLN A 25 -28.97 -33.66 -28.34
C GLN A 25 -28.40 -32.24 -28.58
N SER A 26 -27.17 -31.85 -28.16
CA SER A 26 -25.84 -32.52 -28.04
C SER A 26 -24.91 -31.68 -27.12
N ARG A 27 -24.20 -32.23 -26.12
CA ARG A 27 -22.81 -32.84 -26.10
C ARG A 27 -21.70 -31.88 -26.59
N ARG A 28 -20.52 -31.70 -25.97
CA ARG A 28 -19.67 -32.44 -24.99
C ARG A 28 -18.73 -31.41 -24.30
N ARG A 29 -18.36 -31.42 -23.00
CA ARG A 29 -17.81 -32.40 -22.01
C ARG A 29 -16.27 -32.41 -21.91
N ARG A 30 -15.81 -32.01 -20.71
CA ARG A 30 -14.51 -32.23 -20.04
C ARG A 30 -14.45 -33.63 -19.41
N THR A 31 -13.23 -34.18 -19.32
CA THR A 31 -12.59 -35.06 -18.28
C THR A 31 -13.42 -35.98 -17.38
N SER A 32 -13.05 -37.27 -17.28
CA SER A 32 -12.45 -37.93 -16.08
C SER A 32 -12.47 -39.46 -16.16
N ASP A 33 -11.29 -40.03 -15.88
CA ASP A 33 -10.92 -41.19 -15.05
C ASP A 33 -11.33 -42.67 -15.30
N VAL A 34 -10.33 -43.49 -14.90
CA VAL A 34 -10.31 -44.87 -14.39
C VAL A 34 -10.04 -45.99 -15.40
N GLU A 35 -8.80 -46.53 -15.38
CA GLU A 35 -8.58 -47.93 -14.97
C GLU A 35 -7.11 -48.21 -14.60
N SER A 36 -6.98 -49.13 -13.64
CA SER A 36 -5.80 -49.59 -12.92
C SER A 36 -4.94 -50.59 -13.69
N SER A 37 -3.63 -50.60 -13.46
CA SER A 37 -2.88 -51.85 -13.15
C SER A 37 -1.48 -51.55 -12.62
N ARG A 38 -1.05 -52.42 -11.70
CA ARG A 38 0.16 -52.38 -10.87
C ARG A 38 1.40 -52.84 -11.64
N SER A 39 2.58 -52.32 -11.28
CA SER A 39 3.74 -53.14 -10.90
C SER A 39 4.90 -52.28 -10.38
N HIS A 40 5.38 -52.63 -9.17
CA HIS A 40 6.65 -52.22 -8.59
C HIS A 40 7.84 -52.73 -9.43
N ASP A 41 8.95 -51.98 -9.50
CA ASP A 41 10.20 -52.38 -8.82
C ASP A 41 11.37 -51.37 -8.92
N ARG A 42 12.07 -51.22 -7.79
CA ARG A 42 13.55 -51.14 -7.59
C ARG A 42 14.40 -50.11 -8.36
N THR A 43 14.90 -49.04 -7.72
CA THR A 43 16.10 -48.88 -6.84
C THR A 43 17.42 -48.51 -7.56
N HIS A 44 18.14 -47.56 -6.92
CA HIS A 44 19.59 -47.29 -6.95
C HIS A 44 20.20 -46.76 -8.25
N SER A 45 21.30 -46.00 -8.29
CA SER A 45 22.02 -45.05 -7.42
C SER A 45 23.34 -44.78 -8.16
N LYS A 46 23.98 -43.61 -7.89
CA LYS A 46 25.42 -43.32 -8.13
C LYS A 46 25.83 -43.17 -9.60
N SER A 47 26.86 -42.42 -10.00
CA SER A 47 27.73 -41.39 -9.42
C SER A 47 28.79 -41.08 -10.49
N HIS A 48 29.46 -39.94 -10.33
CA HIS A 48 30.81 -39.62 -10.81
C HIS A 48 31.01 -38.84 -12.13
N ALA A 49 31.67 -37.70 -11.88
CA ALA A 49 32.43 -36.85 -12.77
C ALA A 49 33.65 -37.55 -13.38
N THR A 50 34.14 -37.09 -14.54
CA THR A 50 35.32 -36.19 -14.64
C THR A 50 35.69 -35.91 -16.10
N ALA A 51 36.55 -34.91 -16.27
CA ALA A 51 36.84 -34.13 -17.46
C ALA A 51 37.95 -34.73 -18.37
N HIS A 52 37.94 -34.27 -19.64
CA HIS A 52 39.05 -33.70 -20.44
C HIS A 52 39.35 -34.28 -21.85
N SER A 53 39.52 -33.29 -22.75
CA SER A 53 40.41 -33.18 -23.94
C SER A 53 40.19 -33.97 -25.25
N ARG A 54 39.84 -33.21 -26.31
CA ARG A 54 40.27 -33.16 -27.75
C ARG A 54 41.09 -34.34 -28.34
N PRO A 55 40.92 -34.71 -29.65
CA PRO A 55 41.34 -33.86 -30.80
C PRO A 55 40.58 -34.02 -32.16
N MET A 56 40.92 -33.16 -33.14
CA MET A 56 40.69 -33.23 -34.62
C MET A 56 41.81 -34.10 -35.31
N PRO A 57 42.04 -34.24 -36.66
CA PRO A 57 41.34 -33.80 -37.92
C PRO A 57 41.33 -34.79 -39.17
N THR A 58 40.40 -34.58 -40.15
CA THR A 58 40.47 -34.70 -41.67
C THR A 58 40.90 -36.03 -42.40
N PRO A 59 40.92 -36.21 -43.76
CA PRO A 59 40.38 -35.49 -44.97
C PRO A 59 39.76 -36.40 -46.11
N ASP A 60 39.18 -35.80 -47.16
CA ASP A 60 39.36 -36.20 -48.59
C ASP A 60 38.80 -35.14 -49.58
N ALA A 61 39.60 -34.73 -50.59
CA ALA A 61 39.32 -33.78 -51.68
C ALA A 61 40.04 -34.25 -52.98
N PRO A 62 39.71 -33.78 -54.21
CA PRO A 62 40.35 -32.58 -54.80
C PRO A 62 39.50 -31.73 -55.83
N VAL A 63 39.41 -30.38 -55.77
CA VAL A 63 40.07 -29.24 -56.53
C VAL A 63 39.96 -29.26 -58.09
N PRO A 64 39.97 -28.15 -58.91
CA PRO A 64 40.23 -26.68 -58.70
C PRO A 64 39.23 -25.69 -59.39
N MET A 65 39.20 -24.34 -59.23
CA MET A 65 40.19 -23.25 -59.45
C MET A 65 39.78 -21.85 -58.86
N GLU A 66 40.78 -21.09 -58.37
CA GLU A 66 41.15 -19.63 -58.52
C GLU A 66 40.11 -18.48 -58.32
N ARG A 67 40.42 -17.23 -57.89
CA ARG A 67 41.51 -16.45 -57.23
C ARG A 67 40.96 -15.00 -57.08
N ASP A 68 41.25 -14.27 -56.00
CA ASP A 68 41.16 -12.79 -55.88
C ASP A 68 42.40 -12.11 -56.54
N PRO A 69 42.38 -10.82 -57.02
CA PRO A 69 42.79 -9.66 -56.15
C PRO A 69 42.38 -8.18 -56.53
N ILE A 70 42.33 -7.30 -55.51
CA ILE A 70 42.88 -5.89 -55.39
C ILE A 70 42.24 -4.61 -56.07
N MET A 71 41.98 -3.61 -55.20
CA MET A 71 42.01 -2.10 -55.25
C MET A 71 41.19 -1.19 -56.21
N ARG A 72 40.75 -0.06 -55.58
CA ARG A 72 40.46 1.32 -56.04
C ARG A 72 39.10 1.64 -56.70
N GLY A 73 38.45 2.70 -56.21
CA GLY A 73 37.53 3.50 -57.03
C GLY A 73 36.33 4.11 -56.27
N GLN A 74 36.19 5.41 -56.41
CA GLN A 74 35.19 6.33 -55.87
C GLN A 74 33.77 6.13 -56.47
N GLN A 75 32.76 6.67 -55.75
CA GLN A 75 31.48 7.24 -56.23
C GLN A 75 30.17 6.40 -56.25
N HIS A 76 29.29 6.83 -55.33
CA HIS A 76 27.84 7.11 -55.39
C HIS A 76 26.73 6.03 -55.38
N ALA A 77 25.80 6.28 -54.44
CA ALA A 77 24.36 5.97 -54.35
C ALA A 77 23.94 4.76 -53.47
N PRO A 78 22.71 4.74 -52.92
CA PRO A 78 22.34 5.33 -51.63
C PRO A 78 21.91 4.29 -50.58
N GLY A 79 22.09 4.63 -49.30
CA GLY A 79 21.79 3.74 -48.16
C GLY A 79 20.29 3.52 -47.89
N PRO A 80 19.92 2.39 -47.28
CA PRO A 80 18.53 2.11 -46.91
C PRO A 80 18.14 2.85 -45.63
N ALA A 81 16.98 3.49 -45.68
CA ALA A 81 16.38 4.24 -44.57
C ALA A 81 16.08 3.35 -43.35
N LEU A 82 16.43 3.87 -42.17
CA LEU A 82 16.18 3.26 -40.86
C LEU A 82 14.68 3.31 -40.52
N GLY A 83 14.07 2.13 -40.39
CA GLY A 83 12.74 1.95 -39.83
C GLY A 83 12.68 2.35 -38.36
N ARG A 84 11.70 3.20 -38.02
CA ARG A 84 11.36 3.70 -36.69
C ARG A 84 11.02 2.53 -35.76
N LYS A 85 11.85 2.28 -34.73
CA LYS A 85 11.53 1.33 -33.65
C LYS A 85 10.36 1.87 -32.83
N ARG A 86 9.28 1.08 -32.74
CA ARG A 86 8.07 1.32 -31.94
C ARG A 86 8.41 1.59 -30.47
N SER A 87 7.71 2.54 -29.86
CA SER A 87 7.82 2.85 -28.43
C SER A 87 7.43 1.63 -27.58
N LEU A 88 8.20 1.35 -26.53
CA LEU A 88 7.94 0.28 -25.55
C LEU A 88 6.93 0.72 -24.47
N ILE A 89 5.96 1.56 -24.82
CA ILE A 89 4.88 1.98 -23.93
C ILE A 89 3.60 1.63 -24.67
N ARG A 90 2.88 0.62 -24.20
CA ARG A 90 1.46 0.47 -24.55
C ARG A 90 0.72 1.52 -23.74
N PRO A 91 0.15 2.57 -24.33
CA PRO A 91 -0.80 3.40 -23.63
C PRO A 91 -2.06 2.54 -23.49
N GLU A 92 -2.50 2.23 -22.27
CA GLU A 92 -3.91 1.95 -22.05
C GLU A 92 -4.67 3.27 -22.22
N ARG A 93 -4.74 3.77 -23.46
CA ARG A 93 -5.71 4.80 -23.82
C ARG A 93 -7.06 4.11 -23.80
N GLN A 94 -7.85 4.35 -22.76
CA GLN A 94 -9.26 3.99 -22.77
C GLN A 94 -9.89 4.58 -24.04
N ARG A 95 -10.70 3.77 -24.73
CA ARG A 95 -11.45 4.22 -25.91
C ARG A 95 -12.31 5.42 -25.49
N MET A 96 -12.16 6.55 -26.17
CA MET A 96 -12.86 7.80 -25.87
C MET A 96 -14.30 7.73 -26.39
N ASP A 97 -15.12 6.90 -25.77
CA ASP A 97 -16.55 6.81 -26.08
C ASP A 97 -17.30 8.04 -25.53
N PRO A 98 -18.55 8.32 -25.95
CA PRO A 98 -19.39 9.38 -25.37
C PRO A 98 -19.57 9.30 -23.85
N SER A 99 -19.24 8.17 -23.23
CA SER A 99 -19.21 7.95 -21.78
C SER A 99 -17.90 8.39 -21.11
N HIS A 100 -16.86 8.75 -21.88
CA HIS A 100 -15.57 9.18 -21.35
C HIS A 100 -15.68 10.59 -20.72
N PRO A 101 -15.18 10.84 -19.50
CA PRO A 101 -15.35 12.11 -18.78
C PRO A 101 -14.90 13.34 -19.58
N ASN A 102 -13.85 13.19 -20.37
CA ASN A 102 -13.26 14.26 -21.19
C ASN A 102 -13.87 14.38 -22.60
N TYR A 103 -14.83 13.52 -22.99
CA TYR A 103 -15.39 13.49 -24.35
C TYR A 103 -16.01 14.83 -24.76
N HIS A 104 -16.86 15.40 -23.91
CA HIS A 104 -17.54 16.67 -24.19
C HIS A 104 -16.61 17.88 -24.12
N TYR A 105 -15.64 17.86 -23.19
CA TYR A 105 -14.63 18.91 -23.07
C TYR A 105 -13.74 18.97 -24.32
N ARG A 106 -13.29 17.81 -24.82
CA ARG A 106 -12.43 17.72 -26.01
C ARG A 106 -13.17 18.10 -27.29
N LYS A 107 -14.44 17.68 -27.42
CA LYS A 107 -15.32 18.07 -28.53
C LYS A 107 -15.67 19.56 -28.54
N HIS A 108 -15.73 20.20 -27.36
CA HIS A 108 -15.92 21.64 -27.24
C HIS A 108 -14.61 22.40 -27.48
N ALA A 109 -13.48 21.90 -27.00
CA ALA A 109 -12.15 22.46 -27.26
C ALA A 109 -11.80 22.45 -28.76
N GLN A 110 -12.25 21.44 -29.51
CA GLN A 110 -12.17 21.37 -30.97
C GLN A 110 -13.02 22.41 -31.70
N ARG A 111 -13.97 23.07 -31.02
CA ARG A 111 -14.93 24.03 -31.60
C ARG A 111 -14.71 25.48 -31.13
N MET A 112 -13.65 25.74 -30.36
CA MET A 112 -13.27 27.11 -30.02
C MET A 112 -12.63 27.78 -31.23
N ASP A 113 -12.91 29.07 -31.45
CA ASP A 113 -12.21 29.86 -32.46
C ASP A 113 -10.73 29.94 -32.10
N VAL A 114 -9.89 29.28 -32.90
CA VAL A 114 -8.44 29.27 -32.78
C VAL A 114 -7.88 30.14 -33.91
N GLN A 115 -7.06 31.14 -33.59
CA GLN A 115 -6.32 31.85 -34.63
C GLN A 115 -5.26 30.93 -35.26
N PRO A 116 -5.12 30.92 -36.59
CA PRO A 116 -4.19 30.05 -37.29
C PRO A 116 -2.74 30.37 -36.92
N SER A 117 -1.91 29.32 -36.89
CA SER A 117 -0.49 29.41 -36.57
C SER A 117 0.27 30.25 -37.60
N THR A 118 1.05 31.26 -37.16
CA THR A 118 1.96 32.03 -38.03
C THR A 118 3.21 31.24 -38.47
N THR A 119 3.36 30.00 -38.00
CA THR A 119 4.52 29.13 -38.30
C THR A 119 4.19 27.97 -39.25
N GLY A 120 2.99 27.94 -39.82
CA GLY A 120 2.58 26.93 -40.81
C GLY A 120 2.35 25.52 -40.25
N ASN A 121 2.54 25.31 -38.94
CA ASN A 121 2.18 24.06 -38.26
C ASN A 121 0.95 24.29 -37.40
N ASP A 122 -0.22 23.96 -37.96
CA ASP A 122 -1.43 23.75 -37.18
C ASP A 122 -1.37 22.40 -36.46
N PRO A 123 -2.05 22.25 -35.30
CA PRO A 123 -2.13 20.97 -34.62
C PRO A 123 -2.76 19.93 -35.54
N ILE A 124 -2.09 18.78 -35.71
CA ILE A 124 -2.65 17.62 -36.39
C ILE A 124 -3.92 17.23 -35.64
N MET A 125 -5.09 17.47 -36.23
CA MET A 125 -6.31 16.81 -35.80
C MET A 125 -6.14 15.31 -36.09
N GLU A 126 -6.07 14.49 -35.03
CA GLU A 126 -6.22 13.03 -35.17
C GLU A 126 -7.64 12.77 -35.69
N ASP A 127 -7.79 12.75 -37.02
CA ASP A 127 -9.01 12.29 -37.66
C ASP A 127 -9.17 10.78 -37.48
N SER A 128 -10.40 10.41 -37.20
CA SER A 128 -10.85 9.07 -36.81
C SER A 128 -10.84 8.10 -38.00
N LEU A 129 -9.65 7.63 -38.40
CA LEU A 129 -9.47 6.57 -39.41
C LEU A 129 -8.84 5.31 -38.82
N GLU A 130 -9.42 4.76 -37.74
CA GLU A 130 -9.20 3.36 -37.35
C GLU A 130 -10.48 2.78 -36.72
N ALA A 131 -11.52 2.55 -37.54
CA ALA A 131 -12.60 1.62 -37.19
C ALA A 131 -13.51 1.28 -38.38
N GLU A 132 -13.01 0.56 -39.40
CA GLU A 132 -13.88 -0.31 -40.20
C GLU A 132 -13.17 -1.64 -40.47
N THR A 133 -13.45 -2.62 -39.61
CA THR A 133 -13.38 -4.03 -39.98
C THR A 133 -14.77 -4.44 -40.44
N VAL A 134 -15.00 -4.56 -41.74
CA VAL A 134 -16.05 -5.44 -42.28
C VAL A 134 -15.54 -6.12 -43.55
N SER A 135 -15.99 -7.35 -43.69
CA SER A 135 -15.61 -8.37 -44.65
C SER A 135 -15.95 -8.08 -46.12
N SER A 136 -15.15 -8.71 -46.98
CA SER A 136 -15.47 -9.25 -48.31
C SER A 136 -15.54 -8.30 -49.52
N ASP A 137 -14.68 -8.64 -50.49
CA ASP A 137 -14.76 -8.46 -51.95
C ASP A 137 -15.48 -7.23 -52.51
N SER A 138 -14.72 -6.30 -53.10
CA SER A 138 -14.62 -6.11 -54.56
C SER A 138 -13.96 -4.77 -54.91
N THR A 139 -13.41 -4.75 -56.12
CA THR A 139 -12.52 -3.79 -56.78
C THR A 139 -13.15 -2.40 -57.03
N ASP A 140 -12.41 -1.32 -56.79
CA ASP A 140 -11.80 -0.46 -57.84
C ASP A 140 -11.33 0.93 -57.33
N LEU A 141 -10.20 1.37 -57.90
CA LEU A 141 -9.51 2.64 -57.64
C LEU A 141 -10.02 3.77 -58.55
N LYS A 142 -10.08 5.03 -58.05
CA LYS A 142 -9.43 6.28 -58.58
C LYS A 142 -10.11 7.62 -58.10
N PRO A 143 -9.42 8.79 -58.22
CA PRO A 143 -9.25 9.80 -57.14
C PRO A 143 -10.06 11.10 -57.30
N PRO A 144 -10.05 12.03 -56.32
CA PRO A 144 -10.73 13.31 -56.45
C PRO A 144 -9.82 14.42 -57.02
N HIS A 145 -10.34 15.17 -58.00
CA HIS A 145 -9.80 16.44 -58.44
C HIS A 145 -10.82 17.57 -58.20
N MET A 146 -10.25 18.71 -57.78
CA MET A 146 -10.78 20.06 -57.58
C MET A 146 -12.00 20.48 -58.43
N ARG A 147 -12.89 21.34 -57.90
CA ARG A 147 -12.87 22.82 -58.06
C ARG A 147 -14.20 23.48 -57.64
N ASN A 148 -14.04 24.58 -56.91
CA ASN A 148 -14.70 25.89 -57.01
C ASN A 148 -16.23 26.08 -56.92
N ALA A 149 -16.52 27.11 -56.13
CA ALA A 149 -17.76 27.87 -56.02
C ALA A 149 -18.25 28.48 -57.34
N SER A 150 -19.58 28.56 -57.50
CA SER A 150 -20.35 29.78 -57.80
C SER A 150 -21.79 29.47 -58.27
N GLY A 151 -22.75 30.28 -57.80
CA GLY A 151 -23.78 30.88 -58.66
C GLY A 151 -25.18 30.23 -58.81
N GLY A 152 -26.20 30.94 -58.27
CA GLY A 152 -27.55 31.13 -58.85
C GLY A 152 -28.59 30.03 -58.60
N GLY A 153 -29.88 30.28 -58.39
CA GLY A 153 -30.68 31.51 -58.31
C GLY A 153 -32.19 31.15 -58.30
N TYR A 154 -33.04 32.13 -57.88
CA TYR A 154 -34.50 32.25 -58.09
C TYR A 154 -35.42 31.20 -57.42
N ASN A 155 -36.67 31.47 -57.00
CA ASN A 155 -37.47 32.62 -56.53
C ASN A 155 -38.81 31.95 -56.15
N ASP A 156 -39.43 32.26 -55.01
CA ASP A 156 -40.88 32.55 -55.05
C ASP A 156 -41.35 33.38 -53.86
N LYS A 157 -42.26 34.29 -54.17
CA LYS A 157 -42.79 35.35 -53.33
C LYS A 157 -43.98 34.83 -52.52
N ASP A 158 -44.11 35.29 -51.28
CA ASP A 158 -45.22 36.16 -50.84
C ASP A 158 -45.27 36.20 -49.31
N ALA A 159 -45.10 37.41 -48.79
CA ALA A 159 -45.41 37.78 -47.42
C ALA A 159 -46.65 38.68 -47.43
N PRO A 160 -47.47 38.66 -46.38
CA PRO A 160 -48.08 39.86 -45.87
C PRO A 160 -47.24 40.40 -44.71
N LEU A 161 -46.95 41.69 -44.78
CA LEU A 161 -46.39 42.52 -43.72
C LEU A 161 -47.33 42.55 -42.53
N ASP A 162 -46.79 42.45 -41.32
CA ASP A 162 -47.32 43.25 -40.22
C ASP A 162 -46.18 43.70 -39.30
N ASP A 163 -46.10 45.01 -39.17
CA ASP A 163 -45.17 45.74 -38.31
C ASP A 163 -45.47 45.43 -36.85
N ASN A 164 -44.44 45.14 -36.06
CA ASN A 164 -44.25 45.70 -34.72
C ASN A 164 -42.92 45.23 -34.15
N ALA A 165 -42.01 46.19 -33.96
CA ALA A 165 -40.72 46.00 -33.32
C ALA A 165 -40.90 45.95 -31.80
N GLU A 166 -40.45 44.87 -31.14
CA GLU A 166 -39.98 44.83 -29.73
C GLU A 166 -39.25 43.48 -29.42
N PRO A 167 -38.44 43.37 -28.33
CA PRO A 167 -37.03 42.98 -28.46
C PRO A 167 -36.69 41.48 -28.37
N GLN A 168 -35.66 41.11 -29.14
CA GLN A 168 -35.08 39.78 -29.38
C GLN A 168 -34.48 39.07 -28.13
N VAL A 169 -34.54 39.67 -26.94
CA VAL A 169 -33.85 39.18 -25.73
C VAL A 169 -34.61 38.05 -25.02
N GLN A 170 -35.95 38.09 -24.99
CA GLN A 170 -36.74 37.03 -24.32
C GLN A 170 -36.70 35.68 -25.07
N ARG A 171 -36.54 35.70 -26.40
CA ARG A 171 -36.58 34.49 -27.24
C ARG A 171 -35.30 33.63 -27.12
N LYS A 172 -34.14 34.23 -26.81
CA LYS A 172 -32.88 33.50 -26.53
C LYS A 172 -32.92 32.79 -25.17
N LEU A 173 -33.48 33.43 -24.13
CA LEU A 173 -33.64 32.84 -22.80
C LEU A 173 -34.62 31.65 -22.80
N ALA A 174 -35.72 31.74 -23.54
CA ALA A 174 -36.67 30.63 -23.68
C ALA A 174 -36.04 29.42 -24.40
N ARG A 175 -35.26 29.66 -25.47
CA ARG A 175 -34.57 28.59 -26.23
C ARG A 175 -33.43 27.94 -25.45
N SER A 176 -32.72 28.71 -24.61
CA SER A 176 -31.71 28.19 -23.67
C SER A 176 -32.35 27.25 -22.65
N LYS A 177 -33.41 27.69 -21.96
CA LYS A 177 -34.12 26.87 -20.95
C LYS A 177 -34.71 25.59 -21.54
N THR A 178 -35.21 25.64 -22.77
CA THR A 178 -35.79 24.46 -23.46
C THR A 178 -34.72 23.44 -23.88
N MET A 179 -33.55 23.90 -24.31
CA MET A 179 -32.40 23.03 -24.60
C MET A 179 -31.82 22.40 -23.34
N GLU A 180 -31.74 23.17 -22.25
CA GLU A 180 -31.28 22.71 -20.93
C GLU A 180 -32.19 21.62 -20.35
N ALA A 181 -33.51 21.78 -20.53
CA ALA A 181 -34.50 20.77 -20.15
C ALA A 181 -34.34 19.46 -20.95
N ARG A 182 -34.15 19.56 -22.28
CA ARG A 182 -33.90 18.40 -23.15
C ARG A 182 -32.57 17.71 -22.87
N GLN A 183 -31.51 18.46 -22.54
CA GLN A 183 -30.22 17.88 -22.14
C GLN A 183 -30.33 17.18 -20.78
N LYS A 184 -30.98 17.78 -19.78
CA LYS A 184 -31.28 17.12 -18.49
C LYS A 184 -32.11 15.84 -18.69
N GLN A 185 -33.01 15.82 -19.67
CA GLN A 185 -33.83 14.65 -19.98
C GLN A 185 -33.02 13.54 -20.66
N ARG A 186 -32.15 13.89 -21.62
CA ARG A 186 -31.18 12.95 -22.23
C ARG A 186 -30.16 12.41 -21.23
N GLN A 187 -29.71 13.22 -20.29
CA GLN A 187 -28.78 12.82 -19.24
C GLN A 187 -29.47 11.84 -18.26
N LYS A 188 -30.74 12.11 -17.90
CA LYS A 188 -31.58 11.17 -17.14
C LYS A 188 -31.84 9.85 -17.89
N GLU A 189 -31.94 9.88 -19.20
CA GLU A 189 -32.11 8.68 -20.04
C GLU A 189 -30.80 7.89 -20.16
N GLN A 190 -29.65 8.57 -20.32
CA GLN A 190 -28.33 7.92 -20.30
C GLN A 190 -27.99 7.32 -18.93
N ASP A 191 -28.39 7.94 -17.82
CA ASP A 191 -28.26 7.37 -16.48
C ASP A 191 -29.16 6.15 -16.26
N LYS A 192 -30.30 6.06 -16.95
CA LYS A 192 -31.20 4.89 -16.94
C LYS A 192 -30.66 3.71 -17.77
N LEU A 193 -29.82 3.98 -18.76
CA LEU A 193 -29.29 2.98 -19.71
C LEU A 193 -27.99 2.29 -19.23
N ARG A 194 -27.39 2.71 -18.11
CA ARG A 194 -26.18 2.07 -17.58
C ARG A 194 -26.55 0.79 -16.82
N PRO A 195 -25.98 -0.38 -17.16
CA PRO A 195 -26.18 -1.58 -16.35
C PRO A 195 -25.65 -1.30 -14.94
N PRO A 196 -26.39 -1.68 -13.87
CA PRO A 196 -25.92 -1.47 -12.52
C PRO A 196 -24.63 -2.27 -12.33
N SER A 197 -23.55 -1.60 -11.91
CA SER A 197 -22.31 -2.29 -11.60
C SER A 197 -22.57 -3.36 -10.53
N LEU A 198 -21.85 -4.48 -10.57
CA LEU A 198 -21.95 -5.54 -9.55
C LEU A 198 -21.83 -4.96 -8.14
N TRP A 199 -20.97 -3.95 -7.97
CA TRP A 199 -20.83 -3.17 -6.73
C TRP A 199 -22.13 -2.47 -6.31
N ASN A 200 -22.77 -1.73 -7.22
CA ASN A 200 -24.02 -1.04 -6.91
C ASN A 200 -25.16 -2.02 -6.60
N VAL A 201 -25.20 -3.17 -7.28
CA VAL A 201 -26.16 -4.26 -6.99
C VAL A 201 -25.92 -4.82 -5.60
N TYR A 202 -24.67 -5.13 -5.24
CA TYR A 202 -24.31 -5.62 -3.91
C TYR A 202 -24.71 -4.62 -2.80
N CYS A 203 -24.36 -3.35 -2.96
CA CYS A 203 -24.75 -2.31 -2.01
C CYS A 203 -26.28 -2.20 -1.88
N ALA A 204 -27.02 -2.32 -2.99
CA ALA A 204 -28.48 -2.31 -2.97
C ALA A 204 -29.07 -3.53 -2.24
N ILE A 205 -28.50 -4.73 -2.44
CA ILE A 205 -28.90 -5.96 -1.73
C ILE A 205 -28.69 -5.81 -0.23
N ILE A 206 -27.52 -5.35 0.22
CA ILE A 206 -27.23 -5.21 1.67
C ILE A 206 -28.08 -4.11 2.32
N THR A 207 -28.45 -3.07 1.57
CA THR A 207 -29.21 -1.91 2.08
C THR A 207 -30.69 -1.94 1.69
N PHE A 208 -31.23 -3.11 1.34
CA PHE A 208 -32.63 -3.27 0.91
C PHE A 208 -33.63 -2.80 1.98
N TRP A 209 -33.30 -3.01 3.26
CA TRP A 209 -34.11 -2.64 4.41
C TRP A 209 -34.18 -1.12 4.67
N CYS A 210 -33.33 -0.32 3.99
CA CYS A 210 -33.32 1.14 4.10
C CYS A 210 -33.63 1.80 2.73
N PRO A 211 -34.91 2.02 2.39
CA PRO A 211 -35.29 2.66 1.14
C PRO A 211 -34.96 4.16 1.13
N ASN A 212 -34.95 4.78 -0.05
CA ASN A 212 -34.56 6.20 -0.21
C ASN A 212 -35.44 7.18 0.59
N ALA A 213 -36.70 6.81 0.89
CA ALA A 213 -37.58 7.61 1.74
C ALA A 213 -37.01 7.75 3.15
N VAL A 214 -36.54 6.65 3.75
CA VAL A 214 -35.94 6.64 5.10
C VAL A 214 -34.67 7.49 5.14
N LEU A 215 -33.78 7.36 4.15
CA LEU A 215 -32.56 8.17 4.09
C LEU A 215 -32.82 9.68 3.98
N LYS A 216 -33.90 10.08 3.31
CA LYS A 216 -34.31 11.49 3.27
C LYS A 216 -34.76 11.98 4.66
N CYS A 217 -35.52 11.17 5.40
CA CYS A 217 -35.92 11.49 6.77
C CYS A 217 -34.72 11.61 7.73
N PHE A 218 -33.65 10.85 7.51
CA PHE A 218 -32.40 10.94 8.29
C PHE A 218 -31.41 12.01 7.78
N GLY A 219 -31.88 13.04 7.08
CA GLY A 219 -31.06 14.19 6.70
C GLY A 219 -30.01 13.93 5.60
N LYS A 220 -30.28 12.98 4.69
CA LYS A 220 -29.53 12.75 3.44
C LYS A 220 -30.43 12.99 2.20
N PRO A 221 -30.78 14.25 1.89
CA PRO A 221 -31.70 14.56 0.79
C PRO A 221 -31.08 14.35 -0.60
N GLN A 222 -29.76 14.51 -0.74
CA GLN A 222 -29.07 14.42 -2.02
C GLN A 222 -28.79 12.97 -2.43
N ARG A 223 -28.98 12.65 -3.72
CA ARG A 223 -28.72 11.30 -4.28
C ARG A 223 -27.26 10.86 -4.09
N ALA A 224 -26.30 11.77 -4.23
CA ALA A 224 -24.88 11.46 -4.01
C ALA A 224 -24.57 11.07 -2.56
N GLN A 225 -25.24 11.69 -1.58
CA GLN A 225 -25.09 11.36 -0.15
C GLN A 225 -25.76 10.00 0.16
N GLN A 226 -26.90 9.71 -0.46
CA GLN A 226 -27.58 8.41 -0.33
C GLN A 226 -26.71 7.28 -0.90
N ARG A 227 -26.14 7.50 -2.09
CA ARG A 227 -25.22 6.54 -2.73
C ARG A 227 -23.98 6.30 -1.86
N ALA A 228 -23.32 7.36 -1.39
CA ALA A 228 -22.16 7.24 -0.51
C ALA A 228 -22.48 6.47 0.78
N TRP A 229 -23.65 6.70 1.39
CA TRP A 229 -24.06 5.92 2.55
C TRP A 229 -24.27 4.44 2.23
N ARG A 230 -24.90 4.11 1.08
CA ARG A 230 -25.06 2.71 0.66
C ARG A 230 -23.73 2.01 0.39
N GLU A 231 -22.82 2.70 -0.29
CA GLU A 231 -21.46 2.21 -0.55
C GLU A 231 -20.68 1.99 0.76
N LYS A 232 -20.84 2.88 1.74
CA LYS A 232 -20.28 2.69 3.09
C LYS A 232 -20.80 1.41 3.73
N VAL A 233 -22.12 1.21 3.78
CA VAL A 233 -22.69 0.01 4.42
C VAL A 233 -22.22 -1.26 3.71
N GLY A 234 -22.11 -1.23 2.38
CA GLY A 234 -21.49 -2.30 1.61
C GLY A 234 -20.06 -2.60 2.05
N LEU A 235 -19.20 -1.59 2.15
CA LEU A 235 -17.81 -1.77 2.63
C LEU A 235 -17.76 -2.29 4.07
N VAL A 236 -18.55 -1.72 4.98
CA VAL A 236 -18.61 -2.17 6.37
C VAL A 236 -19.06 -3.63 6.45
N SER A 237 -20.03 -4.06 5.62
CA SER A 237 -20.46 -5.46 5.60
C SER A 237 -19.36 -6.42 5.13
N ILE A 238 -18.53 -6.02 4.16
CA ILE A 238 -17.36 -6.80 3.74
C ILE A 238 -16.34 -6.88 4.88
N ILE A 239 -16.05 -5.76 5.55
CA ILE A 239 -15.13 -5.72 6.70
C ILE A 239 -15.63 -6.66 7.81
N LEU A 240 -16.92 -6.63 8.13
CA LEU A 240 -17.50 -7.52 9.13
C LEU A 240 -17.37 -9.01 8.74
N VAL A 241 -17.63 -9.37 7.48
CA VAL A 241 -17.45 -10.75 6.99
C VAL A 241 -16.00 -11.20 7.12
N ILE A 242 -15.03 -10.34 6.76
CA ILE A 242 -13.61 -10.64 6.92
C ILE A 242 -13.25 -10.82 8.40
N CYS A 243 -13.71 -9.91 9.28
CA CYS A 243 -13.48 -10.00 10.72
C CYS A 243 -14.10 -11.28 11.32
N THR A 244 -15.31 -11.66 10.92
CA THR A 244 -15.96 -12.90 11.36
C THR A 244 -15.21 -14.13 10.86
N PHE A 245 -14.75 -14.12 9.61
CA PHE A 245 -13.95 -15.21 9.06
C PHE A 245 -12.62 -15.38 9.81
N VAL A 246 -11.91 -14.29 10.10
CA VAL A 246 -10.68 -14.33 10.91
C VAL A 246 -10.97 -14.78 12.34
N GLY A 247 -12.05 -14.30 12.95
CA GLY A 247 -12.48 -14.76 14.28
C GLY A 247 -12.82 -16.24 14.32
N TYR A 248 -13.50 -16.74 13.29
CA TYR A 248 -13.78 -18.17 13.12
C TYR A 248 -12.48 -18.96 12.98
N LEU A 249 -11.54 -18.54 12.13
CA LEU A 249 -10.25 -19.22 12.02
C LEU A 249 -9.44 -19.21 13.32
N THR A 250 -9.57 -18.15 14.13
CA THR A 250 -8.80 -17.99 15.37
C THR A 250 -9.38 -18.82 16.53
N PHE A 251 -10.70 -18.87 16.68
CA PHE A 251 -11.36 -19.51 17.83
C PHE A 251 -12.32 -20.63 17.47
N GLY A 252 -13.04 -20.50 16.35
CA GLY A 252 -14.10 -21.44 15.97
C GLY A 252 -13.61 -22.68 15.24
N PHE A 253 -12.54 -22.57 14.45
CA PHE A 253 -12.07 -23.66 13.60
C PHE A 253 -11.67 -24.89 14.42
N THR A 254 -10.87 -24.69 15.48
CA THR A 254 -10.48 -25.76 16.40
C THR A 254 -11.69 -26.42 17.04
N GLU A 255 -12.65 -25.66 17.57
CA GLU A 255 -13.84 -26.23 18.22
C GLU A 255 -14.73 -27.00 17.22
N THR A 256 -14.88 -26.49 15.99
CA THR A 256 -15.71 -27.16 14.97
C THR A 256 -15.11 -28.47 14.46
N VAL A 257 -13.78 -28.57 14.46
CA VAL A 257 -13.05 -29.69 13.85
C VAL A 257 -12.52 -30.65 14.93
N CYS A 258 -12.35 -30.18 16.16
CA CYS A 258 -11.89 -30.90 17.34
C CYS A 258 -12.80 -30.53 18.54
N PRO A 259 -14.05 -31.00 18.56
CA PRO A 259 -15.00 -30.66 19.63
C PRO A 259 -14.51 -31.22 20.97
N ALA A 260 -14.48 -30.37 22.00
CA ALA A 260 -14.08 -30.74 23.36
C ALA A 260 -15.07 -31.69 24.08
N GLY A 261 -16.13 -32.12 23.38
CA GLY A 261 -17.22 -32.95 23.90
C GLY A 261 -17.30 -34.37 23.32
N GLY A 262 -16.19 -34.91 22.79
CA GLY A 262 -16.07 -36.36 22.60
C GLY A 262 -16.17 -37.10 23.95
N SER A 263 -16.50 -38.39 23.94
CA SER A 263 -16.52 -39.24 25.15
C SER A 263 -15.26 -38.98 26.00
N ALA A 264 -15.44 -38.76 27.30
CA ALA A 264 -14.32 -38.35 28.16
C ALA A 264 -13.27 -39.47 28.19
N ARG A 265 -12.13 -39.27 27.52
CA ARG A 265 -11.07 -40.28 27.51
C ARG A 265 -10.30 -40.20 28.82
N LEU A 266 -10.32 -41.28 29.59
CA LEU A 266 -9.64 -41.36 30.89
C LEU A 266 -8.32 -42.10 30.72
N ARG A 267 -7.23 -41.54 31.26
CA ARG A 267 -5.93 -42.21 31.17
C ARG A 267 -5.91 -43.44 32.07
N THR A 268 -5.28 -44.51 31.59
CA THR A 268 -5.03 -45.71 32.41
C THR A 268 -4.34 -45.36 33.74
N ASN A 269 -4.69 -46.05 34.83
CA ASN A 269 -4.23 -45.81 36.21
C ASN A 269 -4.68 -44.49 36.86
N GLU A 270 -5.35 -43.60 36.13
CA GLU A 270 -5.94 -42.36 36.64
C GLU A 270 -7.48 -42.43 36.71
N VAL A 271 -8.06 -43.59 36.41
CA VAL A 271 -9.51 -43.81 36.51
C VAL A 271 -9.91 -43.83 37.98
N GLY A 272 -10.69 -42.83 38.40
CA GLY A 272 -11.06 -42.62 39.79
C GLY A 272 -12.05 -43.67 40.35
N ASN A 273 -12.17 -43.71 41.68
CA ASN A 273 -12.98 -44.71 42.41
C ASN A 273 -14.50 -44.64 42.15
N GLY A 274 -14.99 -43.61 41.44
CA GLY A 274 -16.39 -43.48 41.01
C GLY A 274 -16.73 -44.23 39.72
N TYR A 275 -15.72 -44.80 39.05
CA TYR A 275 -15.86 -45.50 37.77
C TYR A 275 -15.57 -46.99 37.92
N LEU A 276 -16.15 -47.79 37.03
CA LEU A 276 -15.82 -49.19 36.83
C LEU A 276 -15.46 -49.41 35.36
N ILE A 277 -14.35 -50.11 35.09
CA ILE A 277 -13.86 -50.35 33.73
C ILE A 277 -14.45 -51.68 33.22
N ILE A 278 -15.03 -51.70 32.02
CA ILE A 278 -15.53 -52.91 31.37
C ILE A 278 -15.10 -52.85 29.89
N HIS A 279 -14.35 -53.85 29.44
CA HIS A 279 -13.82 -53.98 28.07
C HIS A 279 -13.08 -52.74 27.54
N GLY A 280 -12.38 -52.03 28.43
CA GLY A 280 -11.65 -50.81 28.11
C GLY A 280 -12.49 -49.53 28.06
N GLU A 281 -13.76 -49.58 28.47
CA GLU A 281 -14.64 -48.43 28.63
C GLU A 281 -14.90 -48.17 30.12
N ALA A 282 -14.91 -46.91 30.52
CA ALA A 282 -15.23 -46.51 31.89
C ALA A 282 -16.72 -46.16 32.03
N TYR A 283 -17.38 -46.80 32.99
CA TYR A 283 -18.79 -46.59 33.31
C TYR A 283 -18.88 -45.84 34.65
N ASP A 284 -19.63 -44.72 34.67
CA ASP A 284 -19.93 -44.01 35.91
C ASP A 284 -21.01 -44.77 36.68
N LEU A 285 -20.61 -45.39 37.79
CA LEU A 285 -21.48 -46.16 38.65
C LEU A 285 -21.65 -45.51 40.02
N ALA A 286 -21.26 -44.25 40.19
CA ALA A 286 -21.31 -43.55 41.47
C ALA A 286 -22.75 -43.42 42.03
N GLN A 287 -23.77 -43.41 41.16
CA GLN A 287 -25.19 -43.38 41.54
C GLN A 287 -25.93 -44.70 41.25
N SER A 288 -25.20 -45.74 40.83
CA SER A 288 -25.81 -47.02 40.48
C SER A 288 -26.31 -47.78 41.71
N LYS A 289 -27.32 -48.63 41.50
CA LYS A 289 -27.92 -49.49 42.52
C LYS A 289 -27.94 -50.93 42.00
N HIS A 290 -27.34 -51.85 42.74
CA HIS A 290 -27.28 -53.25 42.32
C HIS A 290 -28.49 -54.04 42.85
N PRO A 291 -29.11 -54.92 42.03
CA PRO A 291 -30.14 -55.84 42.51
C PRO A 291 -29.55 -56.82 43.53
N ARG A 292 -30.38 -57.40 44.40
CA ARG A 292 -29.89 -58.33 45.43
C ARG A 292 -29.10 -59.49 44.82
N ALA A 293 -27.85 -59.67 45.26
CA ALA A 293 -26.98 -60.77 44.86
C ALA A 293 -26.28 -61.38 46.08
N ARG A 294 -25.64 -62.54 45.93
CA ARG A 294 -24.97 -63.21 47.05
C ARG A 294 -23.77 -62.35 47.50
N GLY A 295 -23.82 -61.87 48.75
CA GLY A 295 -22.80 -60.96 49.29
C GLY A 295 -23.03 -59.46 48.99
N ILE A 296 -24.09 -59.11 48.26
CA ILE A 296 -24.44 -57.72 47.91
C ILE A 296 -25.88 -57.43 48.36
N PRO A 297 -26.10 -56.52 49.33
CA PRO A 297 -27.44 -56.10 49.74
C PRO A 297 -28.24 -55.48 48.59
N GLU A 298 -29.57 -55.53 48.68
CA GLU A 298 -30.44 -54.88 47.69
C GLU A 298 -30.22 -53.35 47.69
N ASN A 299 -30.10 -52.75 46.50
CA ASN A 299 -29.84 -51.33 46.29
C ASN A 299 -28.47 -50.82 46.80
N ALA A 300 -27.53 -51.70 47.11
CA ALA A 300 -26.16 -51.30 47.45
C ALA A 300 -25.40 -50.80 46.22
N ASN A 301 -24.52 -49.81 46.41
CA ASN A 301 -23.54 -49.38 45.42
C ASN A 301 -22.27 -50.24 45.51
N VAL A 302 -21.94 -50.92 44.42
CA VAL A 302 -20.79 -51.84 44.32
C VAL A 302 -19.44 -51.14 44.52
N LEU A 303 -19.37 -49.82 44.28
CA LEU A 303 -18.14 -49.05 44.42
C LEU A 303 -17.86 -48.63 45.86
N PHE A 304 -18.91 -48.35 46.66
CA PHE A 304 -18.77 -47.66 47.95
C PHE A 304 -19.33 -48.40 49.16
N ASP A 305 -20.42 -49.15 48.99
CA ASP A 305 -21.22 -49.71 50.10
C ASP A 305 -20.79 -51.12 50.51
N LEU A 306 -19.88 -51.75 49.74
CA LEU A 306 -19.35 -53.08 50.02
C LEU A 306 -18.13 -53.02 50.96
N PRO A 307 -17.87 -54.09 51.77
CA PRO A 307 -16.70 -54.16 52.65
C PRO A 307 -15.37 -54.03 51.91
N GLU A 308 -15.31 -54.59 50.70
CA GLU A 308 -14.24 -54.35 49.74
C GLU A 308 -14.76 -53.38 48.68
N LYS A 309 -14.07 -52.24 48.53
CA LYS A 309 -14.45 -51.19 47.57
C LYS A 309 -13.81 -51.49 46.23
N HIS A 310 -14.65 -51.60 45.20
CA HIS A 310 -14.24 -52.02 43.86
C HIS A 310 -14.13 -50.86 42.85
N GLY A 311 -14.06 -49.62 43.35
CA GLY A 311 -13.88 -48.42 42.52
C GLY A 311 -12.55 -48.42 41.76
N GLY A 312 -12.59 -48.07 40.48
CA GLY A 312 -11.40 -48.01 39.60
C GLY A 312 -10.82 -49.37 39.24
N GLN A 313 -11.54 -50.47 39.50
CA GLN A 313 -11.17 -51.81 39.06
C GLN A 313 -11.81 -52.15 37.70
N ASP A 314 -11.30 -53.19 37.07
CA ASP A 314 -11.78 -53.72 35.81
C ASP A 314 -12.66 -54.96 36.04
N ALA A 315 -13.87 -54.89 35.51
CA ALA A 315 -14.93 -55.89 35.62
C ALA A 315 -15.19 -56.63 34.30
N SER A 316 -14.28 -56.58 33.34
CA SER A 316 -14.41 -57.29 32.05
C SER A 316 -14.65 -58.78 32.20
N PHE A 317 -14.07 -59.41 33.24
CA PHE A 317 -14.29 -60.83 33.56
C PHE A 317 -15.65 -61.12 34.20
N LEU A 318 -16.37 -60.12 34.70
CA LEU A 318 -17.76 -60.26 35.12
C LEU A 318 -18.73 -60.15 33.95
N PHE A 319 -18.35 -59.44 32.87
CA PHE A 319 -19.18 -59.19 31.69
C PHE A 319 -18.58 -59.75 30.40
N GLN A 320 -18.00 -60.96 30.46
CA GLN A 320 -17.22 -61.54 29.35
C GLN A 320 -18.00 -61.65 28.04
N ASN A 321 -17.33 -61.40 26.91
CA ASN A 321 -17.87 -61.67 25.58
C ASN A 321 -17.39 -63.05 25.12
N VAL A 322 -18.23 -64.06 25.30
CA VAL A 322 -17.92 -65.45 24.96
C VAL A 322 -18.57 -65.88 23.65
N ASN A 323 -17.92 -66.81 22.94
CA ASN A 323 -18.39 -67.46 21.72
C ASN A 323 -18.60 -66.54 20.50
N GLY A 324 -17.93 -65.38 20.47
CA GLY A 324 -17.80 -64.53 19.29
C GLY A 324 -16.68 -65.00 18.36
N ALA A 325 -15.67 -64.15 18.12
CA ALA A 325 -14.47 -64.49 17.35
C ALA A 325 -13.64 -65.63 17.96
N CYS A 326 -13.79 -65.87 19.27
CA CYS A 326 -13.15 -67.00 19.98
C CYS A 326 -13.81 -68.36 19.74
N LYS A 327 -14.99 -68.42 19.09
CA LYS A 327 -15.69 -69.68 18.85
C LYS A 327 -14.85 -70.63 18.01
N GLY A 328 -14.67 -71.85 18.51
CA GLY A 328 -13.85 -72.90 17.88
C GLY A 328 -12.34 -72.80 18.14
N LEU A 329 -11.84 -71.68 18.67
CA LEU A 329 -10.47 -71.57 19.18
C LEU A 329 -10.38 -72.05 20.64
N ILE A 330 -11.34 -71.63 21.45
CA ILE A 330 -11.45 -72.01 22.87
C ILE A 330 -12.52 -73.10 22.98
N LYS A 331 -12.16 -74.27 23.52
CA LYS A 331 -13.04 -75.45 23.61
C LYS A 331 -13.12 -75.98 25.03
N GLU A 332 -14.18 -76.71 25.35
CA GLU A 332 -14.33 -77.38 26.64
C GLU A 332 -13.39 -78.59 26.74
N LYS A 333 -12.78 -78.80 27.92
CA LYS A 333 -12.02 -80.01 28.23
C LYS A 333 -12.93 -81.07 28.87
N PRO A 334 -12.76 -82.38 28.62
CA PRO A 334 -13.61 -83.40 29.24
C PRO A 334 -13.57 -83.33 30.77
N ASN A 335 -14.75 -83.32 31.40
CA ASN A 335 -15.01 -83.09 32.84
C ASN A 335 -14.93 -81.61 33.30
N SER A 336 -15.23 -80.65 32.43
CA SER A 336 -15.35 -79.25 32.82
C SER A 336 -16.62 -78.99 33.64
N GLY A 337 -16.53 -78.06 34.61
CA GLY A 337 -17.67 -77.56 35.37
C GLY A 337 -18.40 -76.38 34.72
N ILE A 338 -18.04 -76.03 33.48
CA ILE A 338 -18.60 -74.89 32.74
C ILE A 338 -19.81 -75.36 31.92
N PRO A 339 -21.01 -74.78 32.09
CA PRO A 339 -22.16 -75.09 31.26
C PRO A 339 -21.90 -74.75 29.78
N THR A 340 -22.21 -75.71 28.91
CA THR A 340 -22.18 -75.57 27.44
C THR A 340 -23.57 -75.79 26.87
N ASP A 341 -23.94 -75.03 25.83
CA ASP A 341 -25.20 -75.23 25.12
C ASP A 341 -25.10 -76.33 24.03
N ASP A 342 -26.22 -76.63 23.37
CA ASP A 342 -26.29 -77.64 22.28
C ASP A 342 -25.43 -77.27 21.04
N ASN A 343 -24.98 -76.01 20.94
CA ASN A 343 -24.10 -75.53 19.87
C ASN A 343 -22.61 -75.56 20.26
N GLY A 344 -22.28 -76.06 21.46
CA GLY A 344 -20.92 -76.09 22.01
C GLY A 344 -20.42 -74.73 22.50
N ASP A 345 -21.32 -73.78 22.78
CA ASP A 345 -21.01 -72.46 23.29
C ASP A 345 -20.83 -72.48 24.81
N LEU A 346 -19.67 -72.02 25.29
CA LEU A 346 -19.28 -72.00 26.70
C LEU A 346 -19.88 -70.79 27.42
N ALA A 347 -20.40 -70.97 28.64
CA ALA A 347 -21.00 -69.87 29.40
C ALA A 347 -20.01 -68.77 29.85
N TRP A 348 -18.74 -69.09 30.09
CA TRP A 348 -17.65 -68.15 30.40
C TRP A 348 -16.28 -68.76 30.06
N TYR A 349 -15.24 -67.94 29.90
CA TYR A 349 -13.87 -68.35 29.59
C TYR A 349 -12.89 -68.14 30.76
N PHE A 350 -13.06 -67.04 31.49
CA PHE A 350 -12.26 -66.65 32.65
C PHE A 350 -13.05 -66.80 33.96
N PRO A 351 -12.37 -66.89 35.12
CA PRO A 351 -13.03 -66.82 36.42
C PRO A 351 -13.75 -65.46 36.57
N CYS A 352 -15.00 -65.49 37.05
CA CYS A 352 -15.86 -64.32 37.22
C CYS A 352 -15.40 -63.43 38.39
N ARG A 353 -14.32 -62.66 38.22
CA ARG A 353 -13.71 -61.81 39.27
C ARG A 353 -13.24 -60.47 38.72
N LEU A 354 -13.08 -59.49 39.61
CA LEU A 354 -12.49 -58.20 39.30
C LEU A 354 -10.95 -58.28 39.25
N PHE A 355 -10.32 -57.38 38.51
CA PHE A 355 -8.86 -57.19 38.53
C PHE A 355 -8.49 -55.70 38.53
N ASN A 356 -7.28 -55.39 39.01
CA ASN A 356 -6.81 -54.01 39.14
C ASN A 356 -6.35 -53.45 37.79
N GLN A 357 -6.62 -52.15 37.57
CA GLN A 357 -6.22 -51.42 36.37
C GLN A 357 -4.69 -51.33 36.16
N ASP A 358 -3.89 -51.50 37.23
CA ASP A 358 -2.41 -51.46 37.20
C ASP A 358 -1.76 -52.78 36.74
N GLY A 359 -2.56 -53.84 36.56
CA GLY A 359 -2.06 -55.16 36.18
C GLY A 359 -1.34 -55.93 37.31
N SER A 360 -1.47 -55.49 38.56
CA SER A 360 -0.90 -56.17 39.74
C SER A 360 -1.62 -57.49 40.11
N SER A 361 -2.81 -57.70 39.54
CA SER A 361 -3.65 -58.86 39.84
C SER A 361 -3.05 -60.17 39.30
N LYS A 362 -2.87 -61.15 40.19
CA LYS A 362 -2.40 -62.50 39.83
C LYS A 362 -3.51 -63.55 39.95
N PRO A 363 -3.46 -64.66 39.20
CA PRO A 363 -4.36 -65.79 39.42
C PRO A 363 -4.22 -66.30 40.86
N ASN A 364 -5.35 -66.47 41.55
CA ASN A 364 -5.35 -67.00 42.92
C ASN A 364 -5.77 -68.47 42.83
N THR A 365 -4.83 -69.38 43.10
CA THR A 365 -5.04 -70.84 42.99
C THR A 365 -5.57 -71.46 44.29
N THR A 366 -5.84 -70.65 45.32
CA THR A 366 -6.16 -71.11 46.68
C THR A 366 -7.63 -70.97 47.08
N PHE A 367 -8.49 -70.38 46.24
CA PHE A 367 -9.90 -70.16 46.57
C PHE A 367 -10.79 -71.28 45.99
N LEU A 368 -11.65 -71.87 46.83
CA LEU A 368 -12.69 -72.81 46.42
C LEU A 368 -13.76 -72.08 45.59
N GLU A 369 -13.85 -72.51 44.34
CA GLU A 369 -14.52 -71.89 43.19
C GLU A 369 -16.04 -71.79 43.37
N TYR A 370 -16.58 -70.56 43.35
CA TYR A 370 -18.02 -70.31 43.22
C TYR A 370 -18.37 -70.36 41.72
N ASN A 371 -18.83 -71.52 41.25
CA ASN A 371 -19.02 -71.82 39.81
C ASN A 371 -20.07 -70.90 39.16
N GLY A 372 -19.61 -69.88 38.42
CA GLY A 372 -20.33 -69.31 37.28
C GLY A 372 -21.36 -68.21 37.51
N TYR A 373 -22.06 -68.20 38.66
CA TYR A 373 -23.18 -67.26 38.87
C TYR A 373 -22.76 -65.78 38.97
N MET A 374 -21.47 -65.47 39.10
CA MET A 374 -20.94 -64.09 39.14
C MET A 374 -20.67 -63.50 37.74
N CYS A 375 -20.69 -64.29 36.65
CA CYS A 375 -20.34 -63.82 35.29
C CYS A 375 -21.48 -63.08 34.55
N HIS A 376 -22.49 -62.58 35.28
CA HIS A 376 -23.63 -61.83 34.71
C HIS A 376 -24.16 -62.39 33.37
N THR A 377 -24.31 -63.72 33.30
CA THR A 377 -24.73 -64.43 32.09
C THR A 377 -26.24 -64.43 31.89
N SER A 378 -27.02 -63.99 32.89
CA SER A 378 -28.48 -63.89 32.78
C SER A 378 -28.90 -62.74 31.85
N ASP A 379 -30.01 -62.95 31.14
CA ASP A 379 -30.58 -61.96 30.23
C ASP A 379 -30.94 -60.63 30.94
N SER A 380 -31.41 -60.70 32.19
CA SER A 380 -31.68 -59.50 32.99
C SER A 380 -30.42 -58.70 33.31
N ALA A 381 -29.30 -59.37 33.63
CA ALA A 381 -28.03 -58.71 33.91
C ALA A 381 -27.42 -58.09 32.64
N ARG A 382 -27.50 -58.77 31.50
CA ARG A 382 -27.01 -58.25 30.21
C ARG A 382 -27.82 -57.07 29.71
N ARG A 383 -29.15 -57.10 29.82
CA ARG A 383 -30.01 -55.94 29.51
C ARG A 383 -29.71 -54.74 30.39
N ALA A 384 -29.41 -54.97 31.68
CA ALA A 384 -28.99 -53.91 32.60
C ALA A 384 -27.64 -53.31 32.18
N PHE A 385 -26.65 -54.15 31.86
CA PHE A 385 -25.34 -53.72 31.36
C PHE A 385 -25.47 -52.86 30.09
N TYR A 386 -26.19 -53.35 29.06
CA TYR A 386 -26.38 -52.59 27.81
C TYR A 386 -27.22 -51.31 27.96
N SER A 387 -27.86 -51.09 29.12
CA SER A 387 -28.57 -49.84 29.43
C SER A 387 -27.72 -48.82 30.19
N LEU A 388 -26.51 -49.20 30.63
CA LEU A 388 -25.57 -48.28 31.27
C LEU A 388 -25.02 -47.29 30.24
N ARG A 389 -24.84 -46.05 30.67
CA ARG A 389 -24.22 -45.01 29.86
C ARG A 389 -22.71 -45.06 30.06
N ASP A 390 -21.98 -45.15 28.96
CA ASP A 390 -20.52 -45.02 28.93
C ASP A 390 -20.12 -43.58 29.31
N ALA A 391 -19.12 -43.45 30.18
CA ALA A 391 -18.52 -42.15 30.53
C ALA A 391 -17.38 -41.80 29.56
N GLY A 392 -16.65 -42.81 29.08
CA GLY A 392 -15.75 -42.73 27.94
C GLY A 392 -14.65 -43.80 27.95
N ASP A 393 -13.80 -43.78 26.92
CA ASP A 393 -12.79 -44.82 26.71
C ASP A 393 -11.59 -44.67 27.65
N VAL A 394 -11.06 -45.79 28.13
CA VAL A 394 -9.76 -45.83 28.81
C VAL A 394 -8.67 -45.83 27.74
N PHE A 395 -7.82 -44.80 27.73
CA PHE A 395 -6.76 -44.66 26.74
C PHE A 395 -5.36 -44.93 27.31
N PHE A 396 -4.48 -45.41 26.45
CA PHE A 396 -3.05 -45.60 26.71
C PHE A 396 -2.23 -44.75 25.74
N THR A 397 -1.19 -44.10 26.24
CA THR A 397 -0.19 -43.47 25.37
C THR A 397 0.83 -44.50 24.89
N TRP A 398 1.54 -44.20 23.79
CA TRP A 398 2.64 -45.07 23.34
C TRP A 398 3.75 -45.23 24.38
N ASP A 399 3.96 -44.23 25.24
CA ASP A 399 4.90 -44.30 26.34
C ASP A 399 4.41 -45.25 27.44
N ASP A 400 3.10 -45.22 27.77
CA ASP A 400 2.49 -46.14 28.74
C ASP A 400 2.60 -47.60 28.27
N ILE A 401 2.53 -47.85 26.96
CA ILE A 401 2.61 -49.20 26.38
C ILE A 401 4.05 -49.73 26.35
N ARG A 402 5.03 -48.88 26.04
CA ARG A 402 6.45 -49.27 25.97
C ARG A 402 7.10 -49.38 27.35
N ASN A 403 6.71 -48.52 28.29
CA ASN A 403 7.29 -48.44 29.63
C ASN A 403 6.43 -49.18 30.69
N SER A 404 5.47 -50.01 30.26
CA SER A 404 4.61 -50.75 31.17
C SER A 404 5.32 -51.93 31.81
N SER A 405 5.07 -52.14 33.11
CA SER A 405 5.33 -53.42 33.78
C SER A 405 4.45 -54.54 33.22
N ARG A 406 3.34 -54.21 32.56
CA ARG A 406 2.39 -55.15 31.93
C ARG A 406 2.90 -55.65 30.57
N ASN A 407 2.39 -56.80 30.14
CA ASN A 407 2.67 -57.36 28.82
C ASN A 407 1.59 -56.91 27.83
N LEU A 408 1.69 -55.66 27.37
CA LEU A 408 0.69 -55.03 26.51
C LEU A 408 1.03 -55.20 25.02
N MET A 409 -0.01 -55.37 24.21
CA MET A 409 0.05 -55.48 22.75
C MET A 409 -1.06 -54.64 22.12
N VAL A 410 -0.81 -54.02 20.96
CA VAL A 410 -1.83 -53.22 20.26
C VAL A 410 -2.26 -53.92 18.97
N TRP A 411 -3.57 -54.04 18.76
CA TRP A 411 -4.14 -54.54 17.50
C TRP A 411 -5.40 -53.76 17.13
N GLY A 412 -5.45 -53.21 15.91
CA GLY A 412 -6.62 -52.48 15.42
C GLY A 412 -6.94 -51.19 16.18
N GLY A 413 -6.01 -50.66 16.98
CA GLY A 413 -6.23 -49.53 17.89
C GLY A 413 -6.65 -49.91 19.31
N ASP A 414 -6.95 -51.19 19.56
CA ASP A 414 -7.26 -51.71 20.89
C ASP A 414 -5.98 -52.17 21.61
N VAL A 415 -5.92 -51.93 22.91
CA VAL A 415 -4.83 -52.34 23.80
C VAL A 415 -5.24 -53.61 24.53
N LEU A 416 -4.41 -54.64 24.38
CA LEU A 416 -4.64 -55.99 24.88
C LEU A 416 -3.59 -56.32 25.94
N ASP A 417 -4.03 -56.84 27.09
CA ASP A 417 -3.12 -57.31 28.14
C ASP A 417 -2.93 -58.81 28.08
N LEU A 418 -1.76 -59.24 27.59
CA LEU A 418 -1.43 -60.65 27.41
C LEU A 418 -1.25 -61.38 28.75
N ASN A 419 -1.03 -60.67 29.87
CA ASN A 419 -0.95 -61.30 31.19
C ASN A 419 -2.32 -61.82 31.67
N LEU A 420 -3.43 -61.30 31.15
CA LEU A 420 -4.77 -61.78 31.50
C LEU A 420 -5.00 -63.22 31.01
N LEU A 421 -4.23 -63.69 30.03
CA LEU A 421 -4.29 -65.08 29.55
C LEU A 421 -3.83 -66.11 30.62
N ASP A 422 -3.16 -65.68 31.70
CA ASP A 422 -2.83 -66.55 32.85
C ASP A 422 -4.07 -67.00 33.63
N PHE A 423 -5.17 -66.27 33.52
CA PHE A 423 -6.37 -66.51 34.33
C PHE A 423 -7.23 -67.66 33.79
N PHE A 424 -6.88 -68.21 32.63
CA PHE A 424 -7.55 -69.39 32.09
C PHE A 424 -7.36 -70.60 33.01
N ASN A 425 -8.46 -71.23 33.38
CA ASN A 425 -8.42 -72.50 34.07
C ASN A 425 -8.14 -73.65 33.08
N ARG A 426 -6.87 -74.03 32.94
CA ARG A 426 -6.38 -75.08 32.00
C ARG A 426 -6.95 -76.48 32.26
N THR A 427 -7.63 -76.69 33.40
CA THR A 427 -8.35 -77.93 33.68
C THR A 427 -9.78 -77.93 33.11
N ALA A 428 -10.37 -76.76 32.87
CA ALA A 428 -11.75 -76.59 32.41
C ALA A 428 -11.85 -76.25 30.91
N VAL A 429 -10.84 -75.59 30.34
CA VAL A 429 -10.86 -75.06 28.97
C VAL A 429 -9.57 -75.45 28.22
N GLU A 430 -9.72 -75.90 26.98
CA GLU A 430 -8.65 -76.12 26.00
C GLU A 430 -8.44 -74.84 25.17
N ILE A 431 -7.19 -74.37 25.11
CA ILE A 431 -6.77 -73.20 24.34
C ILE A 431 -5.67 -73.60 23.33
N PRO A 432 -5.57 -72.92 22.17
CA PRO A 432 -4.57 -73.25 21.16
C PRO A 432 -3.15 -72.83 21.61
N PRO A 433 -2.09 -73.54 21.16
CA PRO A 433 -0.71 -73.25 21.55
C PRO A 433 -0.24 -71.84 21.15
N ILE A 434 -0.80 -71.28 20.08
CA ILE A 434 -0.49 -69.93 19.60
C ILE A 434 -0.75 -68.85 20.66
N PHE A 435 -1.65 -69.08 21.63
CA PHE A 435 -1.93 -68.10 22.70
C PHE A 435 -0.71 -67.93 23.62
N ASP A 436 -0.05 -69.04 23.96
CA ASP A 436 1.15 -69.02 24.80
C ASP A 436 2.37 -68.54 24.00
N GLU A 437 2.45 -68.86 22.70
CA GLU A 437 3.49 -68.35 21.79
C GLU A 437 3.44 -66.82 21.67
N ILE A 438 2.26 -66.24 21.41
CA ILE A 438 2.09 -64.78 21.30
C ILE A 438 2.46 -64.11 22.63
N ARG A 439 2.00 -64.68 23.75
CA ARG A 439 2.26 -64.11 25.07
C ARG A 439 3.75 -64.09 25.44
N GLN A 440 4.48 -65.15 25.14
CA GLN A 440 5.91 -65.28 25.50
C GLN A 440 6.83 -64.56 24.51
N ASN A 441 6.31 -64.15 23.35
CA ASN A 441 7.10 -63.49 22.32
C ASN A 441 7.47 -62.05 22.73
N PRO A 442 8.76 -61.72 22.91
CA PRO A 442 9.17 -60.36 23.27
C PRO A 442 8.93 -59.34 22.16
N ALA A 443 8.78 -59.77 20.90
CA ALA A 443 8.61 -58.88 19.75
C ALA A 443 7.20 -58.26 19.65
N VAL A 444 6.19 -58.87 20.30
CA VAL A 444 4.83 -58.32 20.32
C VAL A 444 4.59 -57.36 21.48
N ARG A 445 5.42 -57.44 22.53
CA ARG A 445 5.31 -56.60 23.72
C ARG A 445 5.64 -55.15 23.40
N GLY A 446 4.72 -54.25 23.70
CA GLY A 446 4.88 -52.82 23.51
C GLY A 446 4.79 -52.35 22.05
N ALA A 447 4.31 -53.22 21.14
CA ALA A 447 4.28 -52.98 19.70
C ALA A 447 2.87 -53.03 19.10
N ASP A 448 2.70 -52.34 17.96
CA ASP A 448 1.52 -52.48 17.10
C ASP A 448 1.68 -53.68 16.19
N VAL A 449 0.88 -54.71 16.43
CA VAL A 449 0.93 -55.97 15.67
C VAL A 449 -0.14 -56.05 14.58
N THR A 450 -0.90 -54.97 14.35
CA THR A 450 -2.03 -54.94 13.39
C THR A 450 -1.62 -55.40 12.00
N ARG A 451 -0.43 -54.99 11.53
CA ARG A 451 0.09 -55.41 10.22
C ARG A 451 0.68 -56.82 10.24
N ALA A 452 1.32 -57.21 11.33
CA ALA A 452 1.92 -58.53 11.48
C ALA A 452 0.84 -59.63 11.49
N PHE A 453 -0.28 -59.40 12.19
CA PHE A 453 -1.40 -60.33 12.33
C PHE A 453 -2.45 -60.10 11.24
N SER A 454 -2.00 -60.18 9.98
CA SER A 454 -2.84 -59.93 8.80
C SER A 454 -3.38 -61.20 8.14
N SER A 455 -2.83 -62.37 8.48
CA SER A 455 -3.34 -63.65 7.98
C SER A 455 -4.74 -63.95 8.54
N SER A 456 -5.54 -64.75 7.83
CA SER A 456 -6.94 -65.03 8.24
C SER A 456 -7.03 -65.66 9.63
N TYR A 457 -6.10 -66.55 9.98
CA TYR A 457 -6.07 -67.25 11.26
C TYR A 457 -5.59 -66.33 12.40
N GLU A 458 -4.49 -65.60 12.20
CA GLU A 458 -3.99 -64.64 13.20
C GLU A 458 -4.97 -63.49 13.43
N LYS A 459 -5.69 -63.06 12.38
CA LYS A 459 -6.76 -62.07 12.48
C LYS A 459 -7.93 -62.58 13.31
N GLN A 460 -8.26 -63.87 13.22
CA GLN A 460 -9.27 -64.48 14.08
C GLN A 460 -8.81 -64.55 15.54
N VAL A 461 -7.55 -64.93 15.78
CA VAL A 461 -6.93 -64.96 17.12
C VAL A 461 -6.89 -63.55 17.73
N ALA A 462 -6.49 -62.54 16.96
CA ALA A 462 -6.43 -61.16 17.43
C ALA A 462 -7.84 -60.58 17.71
N ARG A 463 -8.84 -60.91 16.88
CA ARG A 463 -10.25 -60.59 17.17
C ARG A 463 -10.78 -61.30 18.42
N CYS A 464 -10.37 -62.55 18.63
CA CYS A 464 -10.68 -63.25 19.87
C CYS A 464 -10.09 -62.48 21.05
N PHE A 465 -8.81 -62.09 21.01
CA PHE A 465 -8.19 -61.28 22.08
C PHE A 465 -8.89 -59.94 22.34
N THR A 466 -9.36 -59.24 21.31
CA THR A 466 -10.15 -58.01 21.51
C THR A 466 -11.46 -58.23 22.28
N GLU A 467 -12.05 -59.43 22.22
CA GLU A 467 -13.28 -59.74 22.95
C GLU A 467 -13.02 -60.13 24.42
N ILE A 468 -11.83 -60.68 24.72
CA ILE A 468 -11.58 -61.37 26.00
C ILE A 468 -10.53 -60.70 26.90
N ILE A 469 -9.58 -59.94 26.35
CA ILE A 469 -8.46 -59.33 27.10
C ILE A 469 -8.21 -57.86 26.73
N LYS A 470 -9.21 -57.17 26.16
CA LYS A 470 -9.14 -55.74 25.88
C LYS A 470 -9.23 -54.94 27.18
N VAL A 471 -8.28 -54.02 27.35
CA VAL A 471 -8.17 -53.16 28.56
C VAL A 471 -8.26 -51.66 28.25
N GLY A 472 -8.27 -51.27 26.97
CA GLY A 472 -8.44 -49.89 26.54
C GLY A 472 -8.13 -49.70 25.05
N SER A 473 -7.99 -48.44 24.63
CA SER A 473 -7.61 -48.05 23.26
C SER A 473 -6.32 -47.22 23.26
N ILE A 474 -5.58 -47.21 22.15
CA ILE A 474 -4.42 -46.33 21.99
C ILE A 474 -4.89 -44.88 21.80
N ASP A 475 -4.13 -43.93 22.35
CA ASP A 475 -4.38 -42.53 22.09
C ASP A 475 -4.25 -42.21 20.59
N THR A 476 -5.35 -41.76 19.97
CA THR A 476 -5.37 -41.32 18.58
C THR A 476 -6.03 -39.95 18.50
N GLU A 477 -5.28 -38.97 17.99
CA GLU A 477 -5.85 -37.68 17.67
C GLU A 477 -6.75 -37.80 16.43
N SER A 478 -7.93 -37.20 16.48
CA SER A 478 -8.80 -37.18 15.29
C SER A 478 -8.10 -36.44 14.14
N ILE A 479 -8.40 -36.84 12.90
CA ILE A 479 -7.90 -36.15 11.69
C ILE A 479 -8.23 -34.66 11.75
N GLY A 480 -9.37 -34.32 12.37
CA GLY A 480 -9.76 -32.95 12.63
C GLY A 480 -8.81 -32.21 13.57
N CYS A 481 -8.51 -32.78 14.75
CA CYS A 481 -7.57 -32.17 15.69
C CYS A 481 -6.18 -31.98 15.07
N ILE A 482 -5.71 -32.96 14.28
CA ILE A 482 -4.44 -32.86 13.53
C ILE A 482 -4.51 -31.73 12.50
N ALA A 483 -5.58 -31.66 11.69
CA ALA A 483 -5.77 -30.61 10.70
C ALA A 483 -5.79 -29.21 11.34
N SER A 484 -6.45 -29.05 12.50
CA SER A 484 -6.44 -27.80 13.26
C SER A 484 -5.02 -27.40 13.69
N LYS A 485 -4.28 -28.33 14.29
CA LYS A 485 -2.88 -28.09 14.68
C LYS A 485 -2.01 -27.69 13.48
N VAL A 486 -2.16 -28.37 12.34
CA VAL A 486 -1.42 -28.04 11.11
C VAL A 486 -1.74 -26.62 10.64
N VAL A 487 -3.01 -26.24 10.54
CA VAL A 487 -3.41 -24.88 10.13
C VAL A 487 -2.87 -23.84 11.11
N LEU A 488 -2.93 -24.10 12.41
CA LEU A 488 -2.43 -23.21 13.45
C LEU A 488 -0.91 -23.03 13.34
N TYR A 489 -0.14 -24.11 13.22
CA TYR A 489 1.32 -24.02 13.09
C TYR A 489 1.77 -23.41 11.76
N VAL A 490 1.10 -23.74 10.66
CA VAL A 490 1.41 -23.14 9.34
C VAL A 490 1.13 -21.64 9.35
N SER A 491 -0.03 -21.22 9.89
CA SER A 491 -0.35 -19.80 10.01
C SER A 491 0.59 -19.06 10.97
N LEU A 492 0.97 -19.67 12.09
CA LEU A 492 1.96 -19.14 13.03
C LEU A 492 3.32 -18.91 12.36
N VAL A 493 3.87 -19.95 11.72
CA VAL A 493 5.17 -19.87 11.02
C VAL A 493 5.12 -18.80 9.93
N PHE A 494 4.02 -18.74 9.19
CA PHE A 494 3.83 -17.76 8.14
C PHE A 494 3.80 -16.31 8.68
N ILE A 495 2.99 -16.04 9.71
CA ILE A 495 2.89 -14.70 10.33
C ILE A 495 4.25 -14.29 10.91
N LEU A 496 4.91 -15.19 11.63
CA LEU A 496 6.23 -14.93 12.20
C LEU A 496 7.28 -14.66 11.12
N ALA A 497 7.26 -15.41 10.00
CA ALA A 497 8.18 -15.17 8.89
C ALA A 497 8.00 -13.77 8.29
N VAL A 498 6.75 -13.30 8.10
CA VAL A 498 6.48 -11.95 7.57
C VAL A 498 6.94 -10.87 8.55
N VAL A 499 6.62 -11.00 9.84
CA VAL A 499 6.99 -10.02 10.87
C VAL A 499 8.52 -9.96 11.02
N LEU A 500 9.19 -11.12 11.09
CA LEU A 500 10.65 -11.20 11.17
C LEU A 500 11.33 -10.66 9.90
N ALA A 501 10.79 -10.95 8.71
CA ALA A 501 11.31 -10.41 7.46
C ALA A 501 11.22 -8.87 7.44
N LYS A 502 10.08 -8.28 7.83
CA LYS A 502 9.93 -6.82 7.93
C LYS A 502 10.96 -6.22 8.88
N PHE A 503 11.11 -6.84 10.06
CA PHE A 503 12.06 -6.40 11.07
C PHE A 503 13.52 -6.47 10.57
N VAL A 504 13.95 -7.61 10.04
CA VAL A 504 15.32 -7.82 9.54
C VAL A 504 15.64 -6.89 8.38
N LEU A 505 14.70 -6.70 7.44
CA LEU A 505 14.89 -5.79 6.31
C LEU A 505 14.95 -4.33 6.76
N ALA A 506 14.17 -3.91 7.76
CA ALA A 506 14.28 -2.58 8.34
C ALA A 506 15.65 -2.37 9.02
N LEU A 507 16.21 -3.37 9.71
CA LEU A 507 17.58 -3.31 10.25
C LEU A 507 18.64 -3.22 9.15
N ILE A 508 18.52 -4.04 8.10
CA ILE A 508 19.41 -3.98 6.92
C ILE A 508 19.36 -2.59 6.29
N PHE A 509 18.16 -2.03 6.14
CA PHE A 509 17.97 -0.68 5.65
C PHE A 509 18.74 0.33 6.50
N GLN A 510 18.51 0.30 7.81
CA GLN A 510 19.08 1.28 8.74
C GLN A 510 20.61 1.19 8.82
N TRP A 511 21.18 -0.01 8.76
CA TRP A 511 22.63 -0.19 8.91
C TRP A 511 23.43 -0.01 7.61
N PHE A 512 22.88 -0.44 6.47
CA PHE A 512 23.62 -0.54 5.21
C PHE A 512 23.09 0.35 4.08
N ILE A 513 21.77 0.50 3.94
CA ILE A 513 21.18 1.22 2.80
C ILE A 513 21.07 2.72 3.10
N SER A 514 20.58 3.08 4.28
CA SER A 514 20.34 4.46 4.69
C SER A 514 21.55 5.37 4.48
N LYS A 515 22.77 4.87 4.80
CA LYS A 515 24.03 5.62 4.69
C LYS A 515 24.37 6.03 3.25
N LYS A 516 23.83 5.35 2.24
CA LYS A 516 24.09 5.66 0.83
C LYS A 516 23.38 6.92 0.35
N PHE A 517 22.27 7.31 0.99
CA PHE A 517 21.46 8.45 0.57
C PHE A 517 22.03 9.81 1.03
N GLY A 518 22.53 9.88 2.27
CA GLY A 518 23.00 11.13 2.85
C GLY A 518 24.20 11.76 2.11
N ALA A 519 24.34 13.09 2.18
CA ALA A 519 25.51 13.81 1.70
C ALA A 519 26.80 13.36 2.43
N THR A 520 27.91 13.32 1.69
CA THR A 520 29.23 12.93 2.21
C THR A 520 29.88 14.01 3.07
N LYS A 521 29.58 15.27 2.78
CA LYS A 521 29.99 16.45 3.54
C LYS A 521 28.74 17.28 3.83
N THR A 522 28.63 17.83 5.02
CA THR A 522 27.62 18.83 5.37
C THR A 522 28.31 20.05 5.96
N SER A 523 27.58 21.16 6.08
CA SER A 523 28.03 22.40 6.74
C SER A 523 28.44 22.21 8.22
N LEU A 524 28.12 21.07 8.82
CA LEU A 524 28.49 20.68 10.19
C LEU A 524 29.83 19.91 10.28
N GLY A 525 30.55 19.73 9.16
CA GLY A 525 31.83 19.00 9.09
C GLY A 525 31.66 17.46 8.94
N PRO A 526 32.73 16.65 9.10
CA PRO A 526 32.61 15.19 9.21
C PRO A 526 31.95 14.86 10.55
N VAL A 527 30.62 14.82 10.56
CA VAL A 527 29.85 14.77 11.80
C VAL A 527 29.93 13.38 12.42
N ASP A 528 30.42 13.29 13.66
CA ASP A 528 30.19 12.15 14.54
C ASP A 528 28.68 11.82 14.57
N SER A 529 28.28 10.72 13.93
CA SER A 529 26.86 10.35 13.76
C SER A 529 26.08 10.34 15.09
N LYS A 530 26.75 9.99 16.20
CA LYS A 530 26.16 9.98 17.54
C LYS A 530 25.85 11.39 18.07
N LYS A 531 26.76 12.36 17.88
CA LYS A 531 26.56 13.76 18.30
C LYS A 531 25.44 14.42 17.50
N ARG A 532 25.38 14.17 16.18
CA ARG A 532 24.29 14.67 15.32
C ARG A 532 22.92 14.18 15.79
N LYS A 533 22.80 12.89 16.08
CA LYS A 533 21.54 12.31 16.59
C LYS A 533 21.12 12.96 17.91
N GLN A 534 22.06 13.19 18.83
CA GLN A 534 21.76 13.90 20.08
C GLN A 534 21.27 15.33 19.83
N GLN A 535 21.91 16.08 18.94
CA GLN A 535 21.49 17.44 18.57
C GLN A 535 20.09 17.48 17.95
N ILE A 536 19.76 16.54 17.06
CA ILE A 536 18.43 16.45 16.44
C ILE A 536 17.38 16.16 17.50
N GLU A 537 17.65 15.24 18.41
CA GLU A 537 16.71 14.91 19.47
C GLU A 537 16.47 16.09 20.40
N GLU A 538 17.54 16.73 20.86
CA GLU A 538 17.47 17.94 21.67
C GLU A 538 16.71 19.08 20.97
N TRP A 539 16.93 19.25 19.66
CA TRP A 539 16.19 20.20 18.84
C TRP A 539 14.73 19.81 18.63
N SER A 540 14.40 18.51 18.68
CA SER A 540 13.04 18.01 18.48
C SER A 540 12.13 18.18 19.69
N ASP A 541 12.67 18.44 20.89
CA ASP A 541 11.88 18.52 22.12
C ASP A 541 11.14 19.86 22.31
N ASP A 542 11.48 20.89 21.53
CA ASP A 542 10.80 22.20 21.57
C ASP A 542 10.80 22.81 20.17
N ILE A 543 9.63 23.23 19.66
CA ILE A 543 9.47 23.84 18.33
C ILE A 543 10.31 25.11 18.17
N TYR A 544 10.43 25.91 19.22
CA TYR A 544 11.07 27.22 19.22
C TYR A 544 12.58 27.17 19.36
N ARG A 545 13.13 26.03 19.82
CA ARG A 545 14.57 25.86 19.95
C ARG A 545 15.30 26.16 18.63
N PRO A 546 16.33 27.02 18.65
CA PRO A 546 17.11 27.31 17.45
C PRO A 546 17.91 26.07 17.03
N PRO A 547 18.20 25.92 15.73
CA PRO A 547 19.04 24.83 15.27
C PRO A 547 20.48 24.95 15.82
N PRO A 548 21.23 23.83 15.90
CA PRO A 548 22.65 23.84 16.30
C PRO A 548 23.47 24.83 15.46
N LYS A 549 24.57 25.35 16.02
CA LYS A 549 25.48 26.25 15.29
C LYS A 549 26.04 25.54 14.06
N LEU A 550 25.64 26.00 12.87
CA LEU A 550 26.35 25.72 11.62
C LEU A 550 27.75 26.31 11.74
N LEU A 551 28.78 25.51 11.48
CA LEU A 551 30.13 26.05 11.27
C LEU A 551 30.06 26.92 10.01
N GLU A 552 30.71 28.08 10.02
CA GLU A 552 30.73 28.98 8.87
C GLU A 552 31.07 28.19 7.59
N SER A 553 30.33 28.51 6.53
CA SER A 553 30.55 27.98 5.18
C SER A 553 32.03 27.96 4.86
N VAL A 554 32.47 26.91 4.17
CA VAL A 554 33.82 26.72 3.63
C VAL A 554 34.18 27.88 2.68
N SER A 555 34.54 29.03 3.26
CA SER A 555 35.15 30.20 2.63
C SER A 555 36.60 30.37 3.09
N GLY A 556 37.19 29.32 3.66
CA GLY A 556 38.61 29.25 3.98
C GLY A 556 39.31 28.26 3.06
N SER A 557 39.94 28.78 1.99
CA SER A 557 41.18 28.25 1.40
C SER A 557 41.34 26.71 1.44
N ASP A 558 40.84 26.00 0.41
CA ASP A 558 41.31 24.64 0.13
C ASP A 558 42.76 24.73 -0.42
N ARG A 559 43.72 24.86 0.50
CA ARG A 559 45.11 24.46 0.24
C ARG A 559 45.11 22.96 0.05
N THR A 560 44.95 22.55 -1.21
CA THR A 560 45.32 21.27 -1.82
C THR A 560 46.07 20.31 -0.87
N ALA A 561 45.32 19.50 -0.11
CA ALA A 561 45.88 18.33 0.57
C ALA A 561 45.97 17.18 -0.44
N LYS A 562 46.98 17.21 -1.32
CA LYS A 562 47.42 16.04 -2.08
C LYS A 562 47.98 15.01 -1.09
N ARG A 563 47.16 14.06 -0.63
CA ARG A 563 47.68 12.79 -0.10
C ARG A 563 48.11 11.94 -1.28
N GLY A 564 49.42 11.87 -1.51
CA GLY A 564 50.03 11.02 -2.52
C GLY A 564 49.75 9.55 -2.23
N SER A 565 49.04 8.90 -3.16
CA SER A 565 49.05 7.44 -3.30
C SER A 565 50.44 7.01 -3.78
N PHE A 566 51.10 6.14 -3.03
CA PHE A 566 52.49 5.72 -3.23
C PHE A 566 52.71 4.68 -4.33
N LEU A 567 51.74 4.48 -5.24
CA LEU A 567 51.88 3.58 -6.39
C LEU A 567 51.30 4.21 -7.66
N PRO A 568 52.07 4.28 -8.76
CA PRO A 568 51.58 4.81 -10.03
C PRO A 568 50.73 3.74 -10.74
N ALA A 569 49.43 4.01 -10.88
CA ALA A 569 48.51 3.18 -11.66
C ALA A 569 48.20 3.84 -13.01
N THR A 570 49.23 4.01 -13.86
CA THR A 570 49.01 4.29 -15.28
C THR A 570 50.03 3.54 -16.15
N SER A 571 49.55 2.50 -16.82
CA SER A 571 50.27 1.84 -17.92
C SER A 571 50.29 2.76 -19.14
N ARG A 572 51.45 2.89 -19.80
CA ARG A 572 51.71 3.73 -20.98
C ARG A 572 51.12 3.22 -22.30
N PHE A 573 50.14 2.30 -22.28
CA PHE A 573 49.61 1.66 -23.48
C PHE A 573 48.08 1.74 -23.69
N THR A 574 47.35 2.60 -22.97
CA THR A 574 45.90 2.74 -23.21
C THR A 574 45.58 3.99 -24.03
N SER A 575 45.14 3.79 -25.27
CA SER A 575 44.66 4.88 -26.14
C SER A 575 43.30 5.43 -25.65
N PRO A 576 42.95 6.69 -25.94
CA PRO A 576 41.73 7.31 -25.41
C PRO A 576 40.41 6.79 -26.02
N TYR A 577 40.45 5.86 -26.99
CA TYR A 577 39.29 5.49 -27.79
C TYR A 577 38.74 4.08 -27.52
N SER A 578 39.22 3.38 -26.49
CA SER A 578 38.79 2.00 -26.19
C SER A 578 38.31 1.82 -24.75
N VAL A 579 37.46 2.72 -24.26
CA VAL A 579 36.68 2.49 -23.03
C VAL A 579 35.20 2.59 -23.38
N ASP A 580 34.72 1.56 -24.07
CA ASP A 580 33.29 1.25 -24.05
C ASP A 580 33.13 -0.28 -23.97
N LYS A 581 32.38 -0.71 -22.97
CA LYS A 581 32.16 -2.08 -22.46
C LYS A 581 33.23 -2.58 -21.48
N ASN A 582 32.74 -2.88 -20.26
CA ASN A 582 33.37 -3.62 -19.16
C ASN A 582 34.20 -2.85 -18.11
N THR A 583 33.58 -1.87 -17.45
CA THR A 583 33.69 -1.72 -15.97
C THR A 583 32.44 -1.02 -15.42
N LYS A 584 31.82 -1.58 -14.37
CA LYS A 584 30.67 -0.99 -13.64
C LYS A 584 31.11 0.22 -12.78
N THR A 585 31.71 1.24 -13.36
CA THR A 585 31.82 2.57 -12.73
C THR A 585 30.57 3.35 -13.10
N ARG A 586 29.70 3.58 -12.10
CA ARG A 586 28.50 4.42 -12.24
C ARG A 586 28.93 5.78 -12.80
N ALA A 587 28.26 6.26 -13.87
CA ALA A 587 28.51 7.58 -14.42
C ALA A 587 28.45 8.64 -13.30
N PRO A 588 29.31 9.68 -13.32
CA PRO A 588 29.26 10.73 -12.32
C PRO A 588 27.86 11.35 -12.29
N PRO A 589 27.36 11.75 -11.11
CA PRO A 589 26.05 12.40 -11.02
C PRO A 589 26.04 13.67 -11.89
N THR A 590 24.98 13.86 -12.68
CA THR A 590 24.84 15.02 -13.58
C THR A 590 23.54 15.76 -13.29
N THR A 591 23.65 17.08 -13.16
CA THR A 591 22.53 18.04 -13.12
C THR A 591 22.47 18.82 -14.45
N MET A 592 21.37 19.51 -14.73
CA MET A 592 21.20 20.36 -15.91
C MET A 592 22.37 21.35 -16.07
N THR A 593 22.76 22.00 -14.98
CA THR A 593 23.88 22.96 -14.94
C THR A 593 25.22 22.31 -15.30
N SER A 594 25.46 21.07 -14.86
CA SER A 594 26.68 20.34 -15.22
C SER A 594 26.68 19.82 -16.66
N GLN A 595 25.50 19.45 -17.21
CA GLN A 595 25.37 18.97 -18.59
C GLN A 595 25.49 20.11 -19.60
N SER A 596 24.89 21.27 -19.32
CA SER A 596 24.99 22.46 -20.18
C SER A 596 26.42 23.03 -20.23
N ALA A 597 27.20 22.87 -19.16
CA ALA A 597 28.63 23.19 -19.16
C ALA A 597 29.46 22.18 -19.97
N ALA A 598 29.18 20.87 -19.82
CA ALA A 598 29.89 19.81 -20.54
C ALA A 598 29.61 19.84 -22.06
N SER A 599 28.40 20.18 -22.49
CA SER A 599 28.07 20.33 -23.91
C SER A 599 28.80 21.49 -24.58
N ARG A 600 29.08 22.58 -23.84
CA ARG A 600 29.93 23.70 -24.32
C ARG A 600 31.39 23.30 -24.52
N LEU A 601 31.91 22.36 -23.73
CA LEU A 601 33.29 21.85 -23.83
C LEU A 601 33.50 20.82 -24.94
N LEU A 602 32.45 20.13 -25.39
CA LEU A 602 32.50 19.11 -26.44
C LEU A 602 32.27 19.68 -27.87
N GLY A 603 32.05 20.99 -28.00
CA GLY A 603 31.76 21.67 -29.28
C GLY A 603 32.96 22.24 -30.04
N SER A 604 34.21 21.96 -29.64
CA SER A 604 35.38 22.55 -30.30
C SER A 604 36.61 21.63 -30.27
N SER A 605 36.79 20.83 -31.31
CA SER A 605 38.07 20.19 -31.63
C SER A 605 38.78 20.97 -32.75
N GLY A 606 39.67 21.88 -32.36
CA GLY A 606 40.60 22.59 -33.24
C GLY A 606 41.44 23.61 -32.44
N PRO A 607 42.78 23.55 -32.43
CA PRO A 607 43.59 24.33 -31.50
C PRO A 607 44.03 25.66 -32.12
N MET A 608 43.80 26.78 -31.43
CA MET A 608 44.75 27.89 -31.43
C MET A 608 44.52 28.82 -30.23
N TYR A 609 45.61 29.07 -29.52
CA TYR A 609 45.69 29.87 -28.31
C TYR A 609 45.71 31.36 -28.66
N LYS A 610 44.67 32.12 -28.30
CA LYS A 610 44.76 33.52 -27.81
C LYS A 610 43.38 34.10 -27.43
N GLN A 611 43.20 34.24 -26.11
CA GLN A 611 42.83 35.50 -25.46
C GLN A 611 41.47 36.14 -25.82
N LEU A 612 40.45 35.87 -24.99
CA LEU A 612 39.49 36.88 -24.50
C LEU A 612 38.69 36.31 -23.31
N ASN A 613 39.23 36.56 -22.12
CA ASN A 613 38.51 36.55 -20.85
C ASN A 613 38.06 38.00 -20.59
N ALA A 614 36.75 38.26 -20.56
CA ALA A 614 36.19 39.43 -19.87
C ALA A 614 34.68 39.26 -19.66
N SER A 615 34.29 38.83 -18.46
CA SER A 615 33.02 39.21 -17.85
C SER A 615 33.34 39.87 -16.51
N HIS A 616 33.54 41.19 -16.52
CA HIS A 616 33.51 42.01 -15.31
C HIS A 616 32.32 42.95 -15.41
N GLY A 617 31.53 42.94 -14.35
CA GLY A 617 30.44 43.85 -14.07
C GLY A 617 30.15 43.87 -12.58
N THR A 618 31.19 44.08 -11.75
CA THR A 618 31.09 44.46 -10.35
C THR A 618 31.83 45.77 -10.18
N LEU A 619 31.13 46.79 -9.69
CA LEU A 619 31.70 48.08 -9.29
C LEU A 619 32.75 47.88 -8.19
N GLY A 620 33.90 48.52 -8.37
CA GLY A 620 34.91 48.77 -7.35
C GLY A 620 35.46 50.18 -7.54
N VAL A 621 35.38 50.96 -6.48
CA VAL A 621 35.82 52.35 -6.34
C VAL A 621 37.35 52.44 -6.31
N ASP A 622 37.95 53.28 -7.15
CA ASP A 622 38.93 54.34 -6.81
C ASP A 622 39.81 54.78 -7.99
N GLY A 623 39.98 56.11 -8.13
CA GLY A 623 41.30 56.73 -8.35
C GLY A 623 41.83 56.99 -9.77
N ARG A 624 41.67 58.26 -10.21
CA ARG A 624 42.63 59.12 -10.95
C ARG A 624 42.78 58.99 -12.49
N HIS A 625 42.38 60.10 -13.11
CA HIS A 625 43.05 60.93 -14.13
C HIS A 625 43.31 60.45 -15.58
N SER A 626 42.78 61.31 -16.47
CA SER A 626 43.31 61.72 -17.78
C SER A 626 43.12 60.72 -18.93
N THR A 627 42.80 61.07 -20.17
CA THR A 627 42.53 62.32 -20.91
C THR A 627 42.18 61.86 -22.32
N GLN A 628 41.26 62.56 -23.01
CA GLN A 628 41.21 62.72 -24.49
C GLN A 628 41.01 61.43 -25.34
N ALA A 629 40.39 61.42 -26.52
CA ALA A 629 39.60 62.33 -27.34
C ALA A 629 38.97 61.40 -28.42
N SER A 630 37.68 61.53 -28.73
CA SER A 630 37.13 62.18 -29.96
C SER A 630 36.89 61.27 -31.18
N GLN A 631 35.67 61.43 -31.73
CA GLN A 631 35.25 61.31 -33.15
C GLN A 631 34.74 59.95 -33.71
N GLU A 632 33.41 59.73 -33.62
CA GLU A 632 32.38 59.84 -34.71
C GLU A 632 32.81 59.76 -36.22
N PRO A 633 31.89 59.54 -37.19
CA PRO A 633 30.90 58.45 -37.36
C PRO A 633 30.62 58.08 -38.86
N GLY A 634 29.64 57.20 -39.14
CA GLY A 634 28.88 57.14 -40.41
C GLY A 634 29.12 55.89 -41.29
N SER A 635 28.23 55.42 -42.16
CA SER A 635 26.79 55.62 -42.41
C SER A 635 26.43 54.73 -43.63
N ASP A 636 25.35 53.95 -43.50
CA ASP A 636 24.31 53.58 -44.47
C ASP A 636 24.52 52.83 -45.83
N MET A 637 23.52 51.95 -46.06
CA MET A 637 22.75 51.60 -47.28
C MET A 637 22.92 50.23 -48.00
N TYR A 638 21.88 49.39 -47.80
CA TYR A 638 20.99 48.68 -48.74
C TYR A 638 21.50 48.09 -50.08
N PHE A 639 21.28 46.78 -50.32
CA PHE A 639 20.19 46.21 -51.16
C PHE A 639 20.23 44.66 -51.26
N SER A 640 19.04 44.05 -51.09
CA SER A 640 18.44 42.79 -51.62
C SER A 640 19.18 42.09 -52.81
N ASN A 641 19.30 40.75 -52.97
CA ASN A 641 18.28 39.69 -52.86
C ASN A 641 18.87 38.24 -52.83
N SER A 642 18.24 37.37 -52.03
CA SER A 642 18.06 35.90 -52.11
C SER A 642 19.21 34.93 -52.48
N THR A 643 19.66 34.14 -51.50
CA THR A 643 19.74 32.67 -51.63
C THR A 643 19.64 32.02 -50.25
N GLU A 644 18.56 31.25 -50.07
CA GLU A 644 18.29 30.40 -48.92
C GLU A 644 19.30 29.26 -48.86
N THR A 645 20.11 29.21 -47.81
CA THR A 645 20.54 28.00 -47.07
C THR A 645 21.54 28.43 -45.98
N ASN A 646 21.33 27.95 -44.75
CA ASN A 646 22.13 28.20 -43.52
C ASN A 646 21.71 29.33 -42.58
N GLN A 647 20.48 29.28 -42.06
CA GLN A 647 20.17 29.81 -40.72
C GLN A 647 19.35 28.81 -39.92
N PHE A 648 20.03 27.85 -39.29
CA PHE A 648 19.50 27.12 -38.14
C PHE A 648 20.65 26.81 -37.17
N SER A 649 21.29 27.88 -36.67
CA SER A 649 22.22 27.79 -35.53
C SER A 649 22.38 29.17 -34.87
N SER A 650 21.28 29.74 -34.37
CA SER A 650 21.30 30.89 -33.46
C SER A 650 19.94 31.08 -32.76
N THR A 651 19.39 30.02 -32.18
CA THR A 651 18.15 30.09 -31.38
C THR A 651 18.42 29.73 -29.91
N GLU A 652 19.40 30.40 -29.29
CA GLU A 652 19.25 30.79 -27.88
C GLU A 652 18.41 32.07 -27.89
N GLY A 653 17.09 31.92 -27.76
CA GLY A 653 16.17 33.06 -27.73
C GLY A 653 16.43 33.93 -26.50
N SER A 654 16.55 35.23 -26.72
CA SER A 654 16.52 36.24 -25.65
C SER A 654 15.31 35.98 -24.75
N GLY A 655 15.57 35.80 -23.44
CA GLY A 655 14.51 35.64 -22.43
C GLY A 655 13.58 36.86 -22.35
N PRO A 656 12.55 36.80 -21.48
CA PRO A 656 11.57 37.87 -21.34
C PRO A 656 12.24 39.23 -21.17
N SER A 657 11.83 40.23 -21.96
CA SER A 657 12.30 41.61 -21.82
C SER A 657 11.82 42.20 -20.49
N GLY A 658 12.69 42.11 -19.48
CA GLY A 658 12.51 42.69 -18.15
C GLY A 658 13.85 42.66 -17.40
N PHE A 659 14.19 43.75 -16.73
CA PHE A 659 15.42 43.82 -15.94
C PHE A 659 15.37 42.76 -14.83
N THR A 660 16.37 41.89 -14.74
CA THR A 660 16.55 41.01 -13.58
C THR A 660 16.75 41.89 -12.35
N HIS A 661 16.06 41.59 -11.26
CA HIS A 661 16.12 42.42 -10.06
C HIS A 661 17.58 42.56 -9.59
N GLU A 662 18.02 43.76 -9.21
CA GLU A 662 19.43 44.02 -8.84
C GLU A 662 19.91 43.11 -7.69
N ALA A 663 19.01 42.77 -6.79
CA ALA A 663 19.26 41.88 -5.65
C ALA A 663 19.28 40.36 -5.97
N VAL A 664 19.30 39.95 -7.23
CA VAL A 664 19.41 38.52 -7.62
C VAL A 664 20.69 37.90 -7.05
N VAL A 665 20.57 36.71 -6.47
CA VAL A 665 21.72 35.97 -5.91
C VAL A 665 22.58 35.42 -7.06
N PRO A 666 23.88 35.75 -7.13
CA PRO A 666 24.76 35.27 -8.20
C PRO A 666 24.88 33.74 -8.24
N GLN A 667 24.94 33.19 -9.44
CA GLN A 667 25.12 31.74 -9.62
C GLN A 667 26.59 31.34 -9.46
N PRO A 668 26.89 30.31 -8.65
CA PRO A 668 28.24 29.75 -8.57
C PRO A 668 28.61 29.02 -9.86
N PRO A 669 29.92 28.83 -10.13
CA PRO A 669 30.38 28.05 -11.28
C PRO A 669 29.87 26.60 -11.26
N PRO A 670 29.58 25.97 -12.43
CA PRO A 670 29.05 24.60 -12.51
C PRO A 670 29.92 23.53 -11.83
N GLU A 671 31.23 23.73 -11.74
CA GLU A 671 32.20 22.87 -11.07
C GLU A 671 32.18 22.98 -9.53
N TRP A 672 31.46 23.96 -8.97
CA TRP A 672 31.38 24.16 -7.52
C TRP A 672 30.50 23.10 -6.87
N GLN A 673 31.14 22.13 -6.18
CA GLN A 673 30.48 21.00 -5.53
C GLN A 673 30.73 20.98 -4.01
N PRO A 674 30.13 21.90 -3.23
CA PRO A 674 30.44 22.09 -1.80
C PRO A 674 30.19 20.84 -0.95
N PHE A 675 29.24 19.99 -1.34
CA PHE A 675 28.84 18.79 -0.59
C PHE A 675 29.34 17.47 -1.19
N GLY A 676 30.16 17.54 -2.25
CA GLY A 676 30.63 16.37 -3.00
C GLY A 676 29.65 15.84 -4.06
N TYR A 677 28.71 16.67 -4.50
CA TYR A 677 27.82 16.43 -5.64
C TYR A 677 27.48 17.77 -6.33
N PRO A 678 27.13 17.78 -7.63
CA PRO A 678 26.72 18.98 -8.35
C PRO A 678 25.37 19.51 -7.85
N LEU A 679 25.25 20.82 -7.73
CA LEU A 679 24.02 21.46 -7.26
C LEU A 679 22.89 21.29 -8.28
N ALA A 680 21.68 21.09 -7.76
CA ALA A 680 20.42 21.03 -8.50
C ALA A 680 19.49 22.16 -8.04
N HIS A 681 18.86 22.86 -8.98
CA HIS A 681 17.88 23.90 -8.68
C HIS A 681 16.61 23.28 -8.09
N THR A 682 16.20 23.81 -6.94
CA THR A 682 15.10 23.25 -6.13
C THR A 682 14.05 24.30 -5.81
N ILE A 683 12.78 23.95 -6.04
CA ILE A 683 11.61 24.73 -5.59
C ILE A 683 11.17 24.20 -4.23
N CYS A 684 11.11 25.05 -3.21
CA CYS A 684 10.53 24.75 -1.91
C CYS A 684 9.07 25.22 -1.90
N LEU A 685 8.15 24.32 -2.25
CA LEU A 685 6.71 24.56 -2.25
C LEU A 685 6.16 24.49 -0.83
N VAL A 686 5.55 25.59 -0.39
CA VAL A 686 4.80 25.68 0.87
C VAL A 686 3.34 25.97 0.54
N THR A 687 2.44 25.03 0.84
CA THR A 687 1.00 25.26 0.69
C THR A 687 0.42 25.77 2.00
N ALA A 688 -0.23 26.94 1.95
CA ALA A 688 -0.86 27.59 3.08
C ALA A 688 -2.37 27.70 2.87
N TYR A 689 -3.15 27.64 3.94
CA TYR A 689 -4.60 27.76 3.96
C TYR A 689 -5.06 28.72 5.07
N SER A 690 -4.85 28.37 6.34
CA SER A 690 -5.39 29.12 7.49
C SER A 690 -4.38 29.23 8.63
N GLU A 691 -3.10 29.04 8.33
CA GLU A 691 -2.02 29.11 9.30
C GLU A 691 -1.80 30.56 9.74
N GLY A 692 -1.50 30.74 11.03
CA GLY A 692 -1.17 32.03 11.62
C GLY A 692 0.27 32.48 11.32
N PRO A 693 0.64 33.71 11.72
CA PRO A 693 1.95 34.28 11.48
C PRO A 693 3.07 33.44 12.06
N GLU A 694 2.95 32.94 13.29
CA GLU A 694 4.01 32.14 13.91
C GLU A 694 4.28 30.81 13.19
N GLY A 695 3.22 30.13 12.70
CA GLY A 695 3.34 28.88 11.97
C GLY A 695 4.07 29.05 10.64
N LEU A 696 3.57 29.99 9.81
CA LEU A 696 4.19 30.36 8.54
C LEU A 696 5.64 30.79 8.73
N ARG A 697 5.87 31.65 9.74
CA ARG A 697 7.20 32.16 10.08
C ARG A 697 8.16 31.02 10.40
N THR A 698 7.75 30.10 11.27
CA THR A 698 8.55 28.95 11.69
C THR A 698 9.01 28.11 10.49
N THR A 699 8.10 27.86 9.54
CA THR A 699 8.38 27.08 8.34
C THR A 699 9.31 27.82 7.40
N LEU A 700 8.97 29.07 7.03
CA LEU A 700 9.74 29.86 6.07
C LEU A 700 11.15 30.18 6.59
N ASP A 701 11.29 30.52 7.87
CA ASP A 701 12.58 30.73 8.52
C ASP A 701 13.46 29.49 8.45
N SER A 702 12.88 28.32 8.68
CA SER A 702 13.61 27.05 8.65
C SER A 702 14.09 26.68 7.25
N ILE A 703 13.30 26.96 6.21
CA ILE A 703 13.67 26.75 4.81
C ILE A 703 14.74 27.76 4.39
N ALA A 704 14.58 29.03 4.77
CA ALA A 704 15.51 30.10 4.44
C ALA A 704 16.90 29.86 5.06
N THR A 705 16.95 29.32 6.27
CA THR A 705 18.20 29.03 7.02
C THR A 705 18.80 27.64 6.79
N THR A 706 18.29 26.87 5.82
CA THR A 706 18.93 25.61 5.39
C THR A 706 20.34 25.87 4.85
N ASP A 707 21.23 24.88 4.97
CA ASP A 707 22.63 25.00 4.54
C ASP A 707 22.83 24.92 3.01
N TYR A 708 21.77 24.63 2.26
CA TYR A 708 21.81 24.55 0.81
C TYR A 708 21.86 25.95 0.17
N PRO A 709 22.70 26.19 -0.86
CA PRO A 709 22.91 27.51 -1.46
C PRO A 709 21.63 28.20 -1.94
N ASN A 710 21.45 29.47 -1.56
CA ASN A 710 20.26 30.26 -1.95
C ASN A 710 20.19 30.58 -3.45
N SER A 711 21.31 30.49 -4.17
CA SER A 711 21.34 30.58 -5.63
C SER A 711 20.56 29.45 -6.30
N HIS A 712 20.40 28.31 -5.63
CA HIS A 712 19.74 27.11 -6.15
C HIS A 712 18.42 26.79 -5.43
N LYS A 713 17.87 27.74 -4.66
CA LYS A 713 16.68 27.57 -3.83
C LYS A 713 15.68 28.68 -4.12
N LEU A 714 14.44 28.31 -4.45
CA LEU A 714 13.30 29.24 -4.59
C LEU A 714 12.21 28.84 -3.59
N ILE A 715 11.76 29.77 -2.75
CA ILE A 715 10.58 29.56 -1.91
C ILE A 715 9.33 29.91 -2.73
N LEU A 716 8.43 28.95 -2.92
CA LEU A 716 7.14 29.16 -3.57
C LEU A 716 6.03 28.91 -2.56
N VAL A 717 5.34 29.96 -2.15
CA VAL A 717 4.19 29.87 -1.24
C VAL A 717 2.91 29.97 -2.05
N ILE A 718 1.98 29.04 -1.85
CA ILE A 718 0.66 29.09 -2.49
C ILE A 718 -0.41 29.13 -1.40
N CYS A 719 -1.10 30.26 -1.27
CA CYS A 719 -2.21 30.45 -0.34
C CYS A 719 -3.54 30.03 -0.98
N ASP A 720 -4.22 29.06 -0.37
CA ASP A 720 -5.46 28.46 -0.87
C ASP A 720 -6.71 29.24 -0.43
N GLY A 721 -6.89 30.42 -1.02
CA GLY A 721 -8.03 31.30 -0.76
C GLY A 721 -7.69 32.49 0.14
N MET A 722 -8.61 33.45 0.20
CA MET A 722 -8.54 34.60 1.11
C MET A 722 -9.12 34.20 2.48
N ILE A 723 -8.37 33.41 3.24
CA ILE A 723 -8.85 32.78 4.47
C ILE A 723 -8.20 33.40 5.70
N LYS A 724 -9.00 33.54 6.76
CA LYS A 724 -8.60 34.04 8.08
C LYS A 724 -8.63 32.89 9.09
N GLY A 725 -7.52 32.67 9.79
CA GLY A 725 -7.39 31.68 10.86
C GLY A 725 -8.31 31.98 12.04
N HIS A 726 -8.65 30.96 12.83
CA HIS A 726 -9.43 31.17 14.05
C HIS A 726 -8.60 31.90 15.10
N GLY A 727 -9.03 33.10 15.50
CA GLY A 727 -8.33 33.93 16.49
C GLY A 727 -7.22 34.82 15.91
N GLU A 728 -6.99 34.76 14.60
CA GLU A 728 -6.08 35.68 13.90
C GLU A 728 -6.82 36.94 13.46
N ASP A 729 -6.11 38.06 13.24
CA ASP A 729 -6.70 39.32 12.75
C ASP A 729 -6.53 39.51 11.23
N MET A 730 -5.42 39.02 10.68
CA MET A 730 -5.06 39.10 9.26
C MET A 730 -5.40 37.81 8.52
N THR A 731 -5.58 37.92 7.19
CA THR A 731 -5.69 36.75 6.33
C THR A 731 -4.32 36.11 6.10
N THR A 732 -4.28 34.79 5.90
CA THR A 732 -3.03 34.05 5.63
C THR A 732 -2.21 34.63 4.45
N PRO A 733 -2.83 35.08 3.34
CA PRO A 733 -2.11 35.80 2.28
C PRO A 733 -1.46 37.11 2.71
N GLU A 734 -2.14 37.93 3.52
CA GLU A 734 -1.59 39.20 4.02
C GLU A 734 -0.40 38.97 4.94
N VAL A 735 -0.47 37.92 5.77
CA VAL A 735 0.65 37.48 6.60
C VAL A 735 1.86 37.08 5.73
N CYS A 736 1.63 36.31 4.67
CA CYS A 736 2.71 35.92 3.74
C CYS A 736 3.31 37.13 3.00
N LEU A 737 2.48 38.10 2.61
CA LEU A 737 2.92 39.35 2.00
C LEU A 737 3.79 40.19 2.94
N GLY A 738 3.43 40.25 4.23
CA GLY A 738 4.24 40.90 5.27
C GLY A 738 5.58 40.23 5.54
N MET A 739 5.81 39.01 5.04
CA MET A 739 7.09 38.29 5.11
C MET A 739 7.90 38.39 3.81
N MET A 740 7.56 39.33 2.93
CA MET A 740 8.28 39.61 1.69
C MET A 740 8.81 41.05 1.67
N LYS A 741 9.94 41.25 0.99
CA LYS A 741 10.51 42.57 0.69
C LYS A 741 11.12 42.58 -0.71
N ASP A 742 11.58 43.76 -1.15
CA ASP A 742 12.27 43.95 -2.43
C ASP A 742 11.44 43.33 -3.59
N HIS A 743 10.18 43.77 -3.69
CA HIS A 743 9.23 43.23 -4.66
C HIS A 743 9.61 43.63 -6.09
N ALA A 744 9.52 42.68 -7.03
CA ALA A 744 9.76 42.96 -8.45
C ALA A 744 8.62 43.76 -9.11
N VAL A 745 7.43 43.70 -8.54
CA VAL A 745 6.26 44.54 -8.86
C VAL A 745 5.64 44.95 -7.54
N LEU A 746 5.32 46.24 -7.38
CA LEU A 746 4.80 46.74 -6.10
C LEU A 746 3.48 46.05 -5.75
N PRO A 747 3.22 45.69 -4.47
CA PRO A 747 2.04 44.90 -4.10
C PRO A 747 0.68 45.47 -4.54
N HIS A 748 0.56 46.79 -4.65
CA HIS A 748 -0.67 47.46 -5.09
C HIS A 748 -0.89 47.43 -6.61
N GLU A 749 0.16 47.17 -7.39
CA GLU A 749 0.10 47.07 -8.87
C GLU A 749 -0.18 45.64 -9.34
N VAL A 750 -0.17 44.66 -8.43
CA VAL A 750 -0.39 43.24 -8.76
C VAL A 750 -1.84 42.96 -9.11
N GLN A 751 -2.05 42.50 -10.33
CA GLN A 751 -3.37 42.14 -10.86
C GLN A 751 -3.71 40.66 -10.58
N ALA A 752 -5.00 40.35 -10.58
CA ALA A 752 -5.50 38.99 -10.48
C ALA A 752 -5.67 38.39 -11.88
N TYR A 753 -5.12 37.19 -12.09
CA TYR A 753 -5.17 36.48 -13.37
C TYR A 753 -6.05 35.24 -13.29
N SER A 754 -6.78 34.96 -14.37
CA SER A 754 -7.66 33.80 -14.45
C SER A 754 -6.90 32.51 -14.72
N TYR A 755 -7.31 31.41 -14.08
CA TYR A 755 -6.81 30.07 -14.34
C TYR A 755 -7.91 29.01 -14.19
N VAL A 756 -7.61 27.81 -14.69
CA VAL A 756 -8.50 26.64 -14.60
C VAL A 756 -8.21 25.89 -13.29
N ALA A 757 -9.16 25.91 -12.36
CA ALA A 757 -9.05 25.22 -11.08
C ALA A 757 -9.61 23.79 -11.12
N VAL A 758 -9.13 22.96 -10.21
CA VAL A 758 -9.53 21.57 -9.95
C VAL A 758 -10.84 21.55 -9.14
N ALA A 759 -11.92 21.97 -9.79
CA ALA A 759 -13.25 22.11 -9.19
C ALA A 759 -14.38 21.62 -10.11
N SER A 760 -15.63 21.76 -9.68
CA SER A 760 -16.83 21.44 -10.48
C SER A 760 -17.69 22.69 -10.72
N GLY A 761 -18.45 22.71 -11.82
CA GLY A 761 -19.36 23.82 -12.16
C GLY A 761 -18.63 25.14 -12.42
N SER A 762 -19.25 26.26 -12.02
CA SER A 762 -18.69 27.61 -12.17
C SER A 762 -17.38 27.80 -11.40
N LYS A 763 -17.21 27.10 -10.27
CA LYS A 763 -16.01 27.16 -9.40
C LYS A 763 -14.72 26.69 -10.10
N ARG A 764 -14.82 26.11 -11.31
CA ARG A 764 -13.66 25.80 -12.18
C ARG A 764 -12.94 27.04 -12.70
N HIS A 765 -13.62 28.19 -12.79
CA HIS A 765 -12.96 29.47 -13.02
C HIS A 765 -12.53 30.01 -11.66
N ASN A 766 -11.23 30.27 -11.51
CA ASN A 766 -10.68 30.92 -10.33
C ASN A 766 -9.65 31.98 -10.78
N MET A 767 -9.36 32.93 -9.91
CA MET A 767 -8.33 33.93 -10.15
C MET A 767 -7.29 33.90 -9.03
N ALA A 768 -6.04 34.20 -9.38
CA ALA A 768 -4.95 34.30 -8.42
C ALA A 768 -4.03 35.49 -8.73
N LYS A 769 -3.44 36.04 -7.67
CA LYS A 769 -2.44 37.12 -7.72
C LYS A 769 -1.04 36.54 -7.51
N ILE A 770 -0.05 37.09 -8.21
CA ILE A 770 1.34 36.63 -8.12
C ILE A 770 2.21 37.76 -7.62
N TYR A 771 2.88 37.52 -6.50
CA TYR A 771 3.85 38.42 -5.91
C TYR A 771 5.23 37.77 -6.00
N SER A 772 6.22 38.55 -6.42
CA SER A 772 7.60 38.09 -6.55
C SER A 772 8.52 39.08 -5.85
N GLY A 773 9.49 38.57 -5.08
CA GLY A 773 10.44 39.36 -4.32
C GLY A 773 11.40 38.47 -3.55
N PHE A 774 11.81 38.92 -2.37
CA PHE A 774 12.72 38.20 -1.49
C PHE A 774 12.08 37.98 -0.12
N TYR A 775 12.47 36.89 0.55
CA TYR A 775 12.01 36.60 1.90
C TYR A 775 12.52 37.67 2.87
N ASP A 776 11.60 38.22 3.66
CA ASP A 776 11.96 39.14 4.73
C ASP A 776 11.94 38.45 6.09
N TYR A 777 13.04 38.62 6.82
CA TYR A 777 13.10 38.10 8.17
C TYR A 777 12.35 38.97 9.18
N GLY A 778 11.98 40.21 8.86
CA GLY A 778 11.27 41.07 9.80
C GLY A 778 12.08 41.44 11.05
N GLU A 779 11.58 42.42 11.79
CA GLU A 779 12.31 43.01 12.92
C GLU A 779 12.27 42.14 14.19
N THR A 780 11.21 41.34 14.35
CA THR A 780 10.97 40.50 15.53
C THR A 780 11.60 39.11 15.44
N THR A 781 12.42 38.84 14.42
CA THR A 781 13.01 37.51 14.22
C THR A 781 14.01 37.13 15.31
N ARG A 782 14.00 35.85 15.67
CA ARG A 782 14.98 35.25 16.58
C ARG A 782 16.29 34.89 15.88
N ILE A 783 16.37 35.07 14.56
CA ILE A 783 17.53 34.71 13.75
C ILE A 783 18.54 35.87 13.77
N PRO A 784 19.81 35.63 14.19
CA PRO A 784 20.84 36.66 14.18
C PRO A 784 21.04 37.27 12.79
N VAL A 785 21.29 38.57 12.71
CA VAL A 785 21.46 39.32 11.45
C VAL A 785 22.49 38.67 10.52
N GLY A 786 23.61 38.16 11.06
CA GLY A 786 24.63 37.47 10.25
C GLY A 786 24.18 36.15 9.61
N LYS A 787 23.04 35.58 10.00
CA LYS A 787 22.44 34.37 9.41
C LYS A 787 21.26 34.67 8.49
N GLN A 788 20.81 35.92 8.43
CA GLN A 788 19.73 36.32 7.55
C GLN A 788 20.28 36.39 6.13
N GLN A 789 19.93 35.40 5.32
CA GLN A 789 20.43 35.29 3.96
C GLN A 789 19.34 35.70 2.97
N ARG A 790 19.74 36.32 1.87
CA ARG A 790 18.79 36.67 0.81
C ARG A 790 18.31 35.40 0.11
N VAL A 791 17.00 35.16 0.12
CA VAL A 791 16.35 34.00 -0.52
C VAL A 791 15.22 34.49 -1.43
N PRO A 792 15.19 34.10 -2.71
CA PRO A 792 14.11 34.48 -3.61
C PRO A 792 12.81 33.80 -3.18
N MET A 793 11.71 34.56 -3.21
CA MET A 793 10.38 34.11 -2.80
C MET A 793 9.31 34.55 -3.80
N MET A 794 8.45 33.62 -4.18
CA MET A 794 7.22 33.86 -4.94
C MET A 794 6.01 33.46 -4.11
N LEU A 795 4.99 34.31 -4.10
CA LEU A 795 3.73 34.07 -3.41
C LEU A 795 2.57 34.08 -4.44
N VAL A 796 1.83 32.98 -4.50
CA VAL A 796 0.61 32.83 -5.30
C VAL A 796 -0.60 32.85 -4.38
N VAL A 797 -1.46 33.86 -4.54
CA VAL A 797 -2.64 34.05 -3.70
C VAL A 797 -3.89 33.76 -4.52
N LYS A 798 -4.60 32.67 -4.21
CA LYS A 798 -5.90 32.41 -4.85
C LYS A 798 -6.95 33.34 -4.24
N CYS A 799 -7.55 34.19 -5.06
CA CYS A 799 -8.48 35.22 -4.58
C CYS A 799 -9.96 34.97 -4.94
N GLY A 800 -10.25 34.02 -5.85
CA GLY A 800 -11.61 33.85 -6.35
C GLY A 800 -11.91 34.82 -7.48
N THR A 801 -13.01 34.58 -8.20
CA THR A 801 -13.56 35.58 -9.10
C THR A 801 -14.14 36.75 -8.30
N PRO A 802 -14.34 37.93 -8.92
CA PRO A 802 -14.96 39.08 -8.25
C PRO A 802 -16.34 38.75 -7.63
N ASP A 803 -17.09 37.83 -8.25
CA ASP A 803 -18.38 37.35 -7.76
C ASP A 803 -18.26 36.55 -6.46
N GLU A 804 -17.14 35.82 -6.28
CA GLU A 804 -16.88 35.01 -5.08
C GLU A 804 -16.34 35.83 -3.90
N ALA A 805 -15.99 37.11 -4.09
CA ALA A 805 -15.38 37.94 -3.05
C ALA A 805 -16.26 38.07 -1.78
N LYS A 806 -17.59 37.95 -1.92
CA LYS A 806 -18.56 38.00 -0.82
C LYS A 806 -18.81 36.64 -0.15
N ASN A 807 -18.27 35.55 -0.70
CA ASN A 807 -18.45 34.21 -0.14
C ASN A 807 -17.59 34.00 1.10
N SER A 808 -17.94 33.00 1.92
CA SER A 808 -17.20 32.70 3.15
C SER A 808 -15.78 32.20 2.94
N LYS A 809 -15.47 31.62 1.76
CA LYS A 809 -14.15 31.06 1.41
C LYS A 809 -13.77 31.44 -0.03
N PRO A 810 -13.49 32.72 -0.35
CA PRO A 810 -13.17 33.15 -1.71
C PRO A 810 -11.89 32.48 -2.23
N GLY A 811 -11.95 31.92 -3.44
CA GLY A 811 -10.78 31.34 -4.11
C GLY A 811 -10.26 30.01 -3.57
N ASN A 812 -10.82 29.48 -2.48
CA ASN A 812 -10.40 28.21 -1.89
C ASN A 812 -10.79 27.03 -2.80
N ARG A 813 -9.83 26.15 -3.12
CA ARG A 813 -10.02 24.94 -3.97
C ARG A 813 -9.28 23.70 -3.47
N GLY A 814 -8.60 23.78 -2.33
CA GLY A 814 -7.89 22.68 -1.69
C GLY A 814 -6.40 22.61 -2.03
N LYS A 815 -5.64 21.90 -1.18
CA LYS A 815 -4.20 21.66 -1.35
C LYS A 815 -3.85 21.01 -2.69
N ARG A 816 -4.67 20.08 -3.17
CA ARG A 816 -4.50 19.43 -4.48
C ARG A 816 -4.49 20.42 -5.64
N ASP A 817 -5.39 21.40 -5.64
CA ASP A 817 -5.42 22.46 -6.63
C ASP A 817 -4.16 23.32 -6.56
N SER A 818 -3.66 23.64 -5.35
CA SER A 818 -2.40 24.36 -5.17
C SER A 818 -1.21 23.61 -5.77
N GLN A 819 -1.13 22.30 -5.56
CA GLN A 819 -0.08 21.46 -6.16
C GLN A 819 -0.21 21.39 -7.69
N ILE A 820 -1.43 21.30 -8.23
CA ILE A 820 -1.69 21.28 -9.68
C ILE A 820 -1.27 22.59 -10.35
N ILE A 821 -1.43 23.75 -9.71
CA ILE A 821 -0.93 25.04 -10.27
C ILE A 821 0.56 24.92 -10.61
N LEU A 822 1.38 24.41 -9.68
CA LEU A 822 2.80 24.19 -9.92
C LEU A 822 3.06 23.10 -10.96
N MET A 823 2.39 21.95 -10.85
CA MET A 823 2.62 20.82 -11.75
C MET A 823 2.23 21.12 -13.21
N SER A 824 1.08 21.77 -13.42
CA SER A 824 0.61 22.24 -14.74
C SER A 824 1.55 23.30 -15.32
N PHE A 825 1.97 24.26 -14.49
CA PHE A 825 2.95 25.26 -14.90
C PHE A 825 4.25 24.61 -15.40
N LEU A 826 4.83 23.70 -14.62
CA LEU A 826 6.08 23.01 -15.00
C LEU A 826 5.90 22.13 -16.24
N GLN A 827 4.77 21.43 -16.38
CA GLN A 827 4.46 20.68 -17.60
C GLN A 827 4.49 21.60 -18.82
N LYS A 828 3.76 22.72 -18.77
CA LYS A 828 3.63 23.62 -19.93
C LYS A 828 4.94 24.30 -20.29
N VAL A 829 5.75 24.66 -19.30
CA VAL A 829 7.11 25.18 -19.51
C VAL A 829 7.99 24.14 -20.23
N MET A 830 7.94 22.87 -19.79
CA MET A 830 8.79 21.81 -20.37
C MET A 830 8.38 21.39 -21.79
N PHE A 831 7.10 21.47 -22.13
CA PHE A 831 6.57 21.05 -23.44
C PHE A 831 6.29 22.21 -24.41
N ASP A 832 6.62 23.46 -24.03
CA ASP A 832 6.28 24.68 -24.79
C ASP A 832 4.78 24.74 -25.18
N GLU A 833 3.92 24.32 -24.25
CA GLU A 833 2.46 24.32 -24.42
C GLU A 833 1.84 25.70 -24.19
N ARG A 834 0.55 25.85 -24.51
CA ARG A 834 -0.19 27.07 -24.23
C ARG A 834 -0.40 27.22 -22.71
N MET A 835 -0.05 28.39 -22.18
CA MET A 835 -0.15 28.76 -20.77
C MET A 835 -1.30 29.74 -20.55
N THR A 836 -1.81 29.81 -19.31
CA THR A 836 -2.67 30.91 -18.85
C THR A 836 -1.85 32.16 -18.60
N GLU A 837 -2.53 33.31 -18.48
CA GLU A 837 -1.88 34.56 -18.01
C GLU A 837 -1.22 34.40 -16.64
N LEU A 838 -1.85 33.64 -15.73
CA LEU A 838 -1.28 33.32 -14.41
C LEU A 838 0.05 32.59 -14.56
N GLU A 839 0.09 31.52 -15.36
CA GLU A 839 1.31 30.72 -15.59
C GLU A 839 2.41 31.55 -16.27
N PHE A 840 2.04 32.46 -17.17
CA PHE A 840 2.98 33.40 -17.79
C PHE A 840 3.58 34.39 -16.77
N GLU A 841 2.78 34.95 -15.87
CA GLU A 841 3.31 35.83 -14.81
C GLU A 841 4.12 35.06 -13.75
N MET A 842 3.82 33.77 -13.52
CA MET A 842 4.70 32.89 -12.73
C MET A 842 6.06 32.72 -13.42
N PHE A 843 6.06 32.50 -14.75
CA PHE A 843 7.30 32.42 -15.52
C PHE A 843 8.14 33.69 -15.38
N ASN A 844 7.52 34.86 -15.60
CA ASN A 844 8.19 36.15 -15.50
C ASN A 844 8.68 36.44 -14.07
N GLY A 845 7.86 36.13 -13.05
CA GLY A 845 8.22 36.35 -11.66
C GLY A 845 9.45 35.54 -11.25
N ILE A 846 9.52 34.24 -11.63
CA ILE A 846 10.70 33.40 -11.35
C ILE A 846 11.93 33.95 -12.07
N TRP A 847 11.79 34.32 -13.34
CA TRP A 847 12.89 34.90 -14.13
C TRP A 847 13.44 36.19 -13.49
N LYS A 848 12.56 37.11 -13.07
CA LYS A 848 12.95 38.41 -12.50
C LYS A 848 13.72 38.28 -11.18
N ILE A 849 13.33 37.37 -10.30
CA ILE A 849 13.91 37.24 -8.94
C ILE A 849 15.07 36.24 -8.85
N THR A 850 15.20 35.33 -9.82
CA THR A 850 16.27 34.31 -9.82
C THR A 850 17.27 34.44 -10.97
N GLY A 851 16.91 35.14 -12.06
CA GLY A 851 17.72 35.23 -13.27
C GLY A 851 17.82 33.91 -14.06
N ILE A 852 17.03 32.90 -13.71
CA ILE A 852 17.08 31.57 -14.32
C ILE A 852 15.70 31.19 -14.85
N SER A 853 15.66 30.52 -16.01
CA SER A 853 14.42 29.95 -16.56
C SER A 853 13.84 28.88 -15.63
N PRO A 854 12.51 28.84 -15.41
CA PRO A 854 11.85 27.77 -14.69
C PRO A 854 12.17 26.35 -15.18
N ASP A 855 12.61 26.19 -16.44
CA ASP A 855 13.04 24.87 -16.97
C ASP A 855 14.33 24.36 -16.30
N PHE A 856 15.18 25.18 -15.67
CA PHE A 856 16.36 24.66 -14.98
C PHE A 856 16.05 23.94 -13.66
N TYR A 857 14.82 24.05 -13.15
CA TYR A 857 14.43 23.38 -11.90
C TYR A 857 14.25 21.88 -12.12
N GLU A 858 14.91 21.08 -11.28
CA GLU A 858 14.92 19.62 -11.39
C GLU A 858 14.12 18.94 -10.29
N ILE A 859 13.95 19.61 -9.15
CA ILE A 859 13.47 19.04 -7.90
C ILE A 859 12.48 20.00 -7.22
N VAL A 860 11.44 19.46 -6.60
CA VAL A 860 10.52 20.20 -5.73
C VAL A 860 10.50 19.55 -4.34
N LEU A 861 10.77 20.35 -3.31
CA LEU A 861 10.48 20.02 -1.92
C LEU A 861 9.05 20.49 -1.61
N MET A 862 8.21 19.61 -1.08
CA MET A 862 6.87 19.95 -0.57
C MET A 862 6.91 19.94 0.96
N VAL A 863 6.49 21.06 1.56
CA VAL A 863 6.47 21.27 3.01
C VAL A 863 5.12 21.86 3.42
N ASP A 864 4.54 21.35 4.50
CA ASP A 864 3.34 21.96 5.10
C ASP A 864 3.73 23.24 5.87
N ALA A 865 2.83 24.24 5.90
CA ALA A 865 3.09 25.56 6.47
C ALA A 865 3.36 25.60 7.99
N ASP A 866 3.24 24.47 8.70
CA ASP A 866 3.49 24.27 10.14
C ASP A 866 4.67 23.31 10.43
N THR A 867 5.58 23.14 9.46
CA THR A 867 6.70 22.20 9.56
C THR A 867 8.05 22.91 9.59
N LYS A 868 8.82 22.68 10.64
CA LYS A 868 10.20 23.19 10.78
C LYS A 868 11.20 22.20 10.21
N VAL A 869 12.00 22.61 9.23
CA VAL A 869 13.04 21.79 8.59
C VAL A 869 14.36 21.91 9.36
N PHE A 870 15.05 20.78 9.58
CA PHE A 870 16.39 20.81 10.19
C PHE A 870 17.44 21.26 9.14
N PRO A 871 18.46 22.08 9.49
CA PRO A 871 19.24 22.84 8.50
C PRO A 871 19.93 22.04 7.39
N ASP A 872 20.45 20.84 7.69
CA ASP A 872 21.17 20.00 6.71
C ASP A 872 20.24 19.06 5.92
N SER A 873 18.94 19.09 6.18
CA SER A 873 17.99 18.12 5.61
C SER A 873 17.78 18.29 4.12
N LEU A 874 17.72 19.54 3.64
CA LEU A 874 17.58 19.85 2.21
C LEU A 874 18.78 19.27 1.43
N THR A 875 19.98 19.45 1.95
CA THR A 875 21.23 18.90 1.41
C THR A 875 21.21 17.37 1.36
N HIS A 876 20.73 16.70 2.41
CA HIS A 876 20.61 15.24 2.41
C HIS A 876 19.60 14.72 1.37
N MET A 877 18.46 15.38 1.23
CA MET A 877 17.42 15.00 0.25
C MET A 877 17.90 15.18 -1.19
N ILE A 878 18.53 16.32 -1.49
CA ILE A 878 19.06 16.60 -2.84
C ILE A 878 20.22 15.65 -3.16
N SER A 879 21.11 15.35 -2.19
CA SER A 879 22.16 14.33 -2.37
C SER A 879 21.59 13.00 -2.85
N ALA A 880 20.50 12.52 -2.23
CA ALA A 880 19.89 11.25 -2.61
C ALA A 880 19.36 11.29 -4.06
N MET A 881 18.66 12.37 -4.43
CA MET A 881 18.17 12.59 -5.80
C MET A 881 19.34 12.67 -6.81
N VAL A 882 20.36 13.47 -6.55
CA VAL A 882 21.47 13.67 -7.50
C VAL A 882 22.28 12.38 -7.68
N LYS A 883 22.50 11.61 -6.61
CA LYS A 883 23.24 10.34 -6.65
C LYS A 883 22.49 9.23 -7.40
N ASP A 884 21.16 9.18 -7.31
CA ASP A 884 20.35 8.17 -7.99
C ASP A 884 19.24 8.78 -8.87
N PRO A 885 19.43 8.82 -10.21
CA PRO A 885 18.44 9.37 -11.13
C PRO A 885 17.16 8.53 -11.25
N ASP A 886 17.16 7.29 -10.73
CA ASP A 886 15.96 6.43 -10.69
C ASP A 886 14.99 6.84 -9.57
N ILE A 887 15.46 7.60 -8.56
CA ILE A 887 14.60 8.10 -7.48
C ILE A 887 13.69 9.19 -8.05
N MET A 888 12.38 8.94 -8.01
CA MET A 888 11.35 9.90 -8.44
C MET A 888 10.75 10.69 -7.28
N GLY A 889 10.79 10.13 -6.06
CA GLY A 889 10.27 10.78 -4.86
C GLY A 889 10.94 10.23 -3.61
N LEU A 890 11.05 11.06 -2.58
CA LEU A 890 11.56 10.65 -1.28
C LEU A 890 10.94 11.44 -0.12
N CYS A 891 11.02 10.90 1.10
CA CYS A 891 10.61 11.61 2.31
C CYS A 891 11.67 11.54 3.41
N GLY A 892 11.66 12.54 4.30
CA GLY A 892 12.50 12.56 5.50
C GLY A 892 11.79 12.00 6.74
N GLU A 893 12.48 11.99 7.88
CA GLU A 893 11.92 11.65 9.19
C GLU A 893 11.15 12.84 9.76
N THR A 894 9.88 12.64 10.08
CA THR A 894 9.05 13.64 10.78
C THR A 894 9.03 13.36 12.28
N LYS A 895 9.57 14.29 13.08
CA LYS A 895 9.53 14.26 14.54
C LYS A 895 8.41 15.14 15.10
N ILE A 896 7.95 14.82 16.30
CA ILE A 896 6.92 15.57 17.01
C ILE A 896 7.59 16.60 17.91
N ALA A 897 7.14 17.86 17.86
CA ALA A 897 7.65 18.92 18.71
C ALA A 897 6.98 18.95 20.09
N ASN A 898 5.64 18.82 20.15
CA ASN A 898 4.83 18.91 21.37
C ASN A 898 4.64 17.53 22.06
N LYS A 899 5.73 16.80 22.32
CA LYS A 899 5.65 15.39 22.79
C LYS A 899 4.95 15.21 24.15
N ARG A 900 4.95 16.23 25.00
CA ARG A 900 4.52 16.17 26.42
C ARG A 900 3.36 17.11 26.75
N ASP A 901 2.80 17.80 25.77
CA ASP A 901 1.83 18.87 26.00
C ASP A 901 0.48 18.31 26.45
N SER A 902 0.10 17.14 25.94
CA SER A 902 -1.13 16.44 26.35
C SER A 902 -1.01 14.92 26.25
N TRP A 903 -1.88 14.17 26.94
CA TRP A 903 -1.94 12.71 26.79
C TRP A 903 -2.20 12.28 25.33
N VAL A 904 -2.90 13.09 24.54
CA VAL A 904 -3.17 12.86 23.12
C VAL A 904 -1.88 12.99 22.30
N SER A 905 -1.03 13.97 22.60
CA SER A 905 0.29 14.09 21.97
C SER A 905 1.21 12.92 22.35
N MET A 906 1.17 12.47 23.61
CA MET A 906 2.00 11.39 24.14
C MET A 906 1.77 10.05 23.41
N ILE A 907 0.51 9.69 23.13
CA ILE A 907 0.17 8.42 22.46
C ILE A 907 0.62 8.38 20.99
N GLN A 908 0.96 9.53 20.39
CA GLN A 908 1.38 9.65 18.99
C GLN A 908 2.90 9.51 18.79
N VAL A 909 3.71 9.79 19.83
CA VAL A 909 5.19 9.83 19.71
C VAL A 909 5.76 8.54 19.14
N PHE A 910 5.34 7.40 19.68
CA PHE A 910 5.83 6.10 19.23
C PHE A 910 5.27 5.69 17.86
N GLU A 911 4.04 6.06 17.55
CA GLU A 911 3.41 5.76 16.25
C GLU A 911 4.14 6.45 15.09
N TYR A 912 4.53 7.71 15.27
CA TYR A 912 5.39 8.43 14.32
C TYR A 912 6.77 7.79 14.20
N PHE A 913 7.36 7.33 15.30
CA PHE A 913 8.66 6.67 15.28
C PHE A 913 8.60 5.35 14.49
N ILE A 914 7.65 4.46 14.80
CA ILE A 914 7.57 3.13 14.19
C ILE A 914 7.15 3.21 12.71
N SER A 915 6.30 4.18 12.33
CA SER A 915 5.92 4.37 10.92
C SER A 915 7.10 4.74 10.02
N HIS A 916 8.10 5.48 10.52
CA HIS A 916 9.31 5.82 9.76
C HIS A 916 10.39 4.73 9.83
N HIS A 917 10.73 4.27 11.04
CA HIS A 917 11.89 3.39 11.26
C HIS A 917 11.60 1.90 11.05
N LEU A 918 10.32 1.48 11.00
CA LEU A 918 9.94 0.12 10.64
C LEU A 918 9.26 0.09 9.26
N ALA A 919 8.10 0.74 9.11
CA ALA A 919 7.29 0.60 7.89
C ALA A 919 7.98 1.23 6.66
N LYS A 920 8.24 2.54 6.67
CA LYS A 920 8.90 3.20 5.52
C LYS A 920 10.31 2.68 5.25
N SER A 921 11.04 2.30 6.30
CA SER A 921 12.37 1.69 6.16
C SER A 921 12.29 0.35 5.43
N PHE A 922 11.32 -0.50 5.77
CA PHE A 922 11.05 -1.75 5.05
C PHE A 922 10.64 -1.49 3.59
N GLU A 923 9.69 -0.60 3.34
CA GLU A 923 9.23 -0.30 1.96
C GLU A 923 10.36 0.30 1.09
N SER A 924 11.24 1.09 1.70
CA SER A 924 12.38 1.74 1.03
C SER A 924 13.44 0.73 0.57
N VAL A 925 13.54 -0.46 1.19
CA VAL A 925 14.41 -1.55 0.69
C VAL A 925 14.01 -1.97 -0.73
N PHE A 926 12.71 -1.99 -1.01
CA PHE A 926 12.16 -2.32 -2.33
C PHE A 926 12.14 -1.12 -3.29
N GLY A 927 12.48 0.08 -2.79
CA GLY A 927 12.32 1.34 -3.53
C GLY A 927 10.85 1.66 -3.83
N GLY A 928 9.92 1.18 -3.00
CA GLY A 928 8.48 1.28 -3.23
C GLY A 928 7.73 1.85 -2.03
N VAL A 929 8.26 2.91 -1.40
CA VAL A 929 7.55 3.62 -0.33
C VAL A 929 6.16 4.02 -0.83
N THR A 930 5.11 3.58 -0.14
CA THR A 930 3.72 3.68 -0.62
C THR A 930 3.10 5.04 -0.35
N CYS A 931 3.69 5.81 0.56
CA CYS A 931 3.20 7.11 0.98
C CYS A 931 4.35 8.06 1.33
N LEU A 932 4.54 9.10 0.52
CA LEU A 932 5.38 10.24 0.86
C LEU A 932 4.54 11.31 1.58
N PRO A 933 4.81 11.64 2.86
CA PRO A 933 4.00 12.60 3.60
C PRO A 933 4.11 14.02 3.03
N GLY A 934 2.98 14.71 2.88
CA GLY A 934 2.96 16.08 2.38
C GLY A 934 3.70 17.11 3.24
N CYS A 935 3.88 16.83 4.54
CA CYS A 935 4.57 17.74 5.44
C CYS A 935 6.08 17.87 5.15
N PHE A 936 6.71 16.81 4.63
CA PHE A 936 8.14 16.81 4.33
C PHE A 936 8.55 15.73 3.34
N CYS A 937 8.30 16.00 2.06
CA CYS A 937 8.69 15.13 0.96
C CYS A 937 9.29 15.91 -0.21
N MET A 938 9.96 15.20 -1.10
CA MET A 938 10.62 15.77 -2.26
C MET A 938 10.32 14.93 -3.49
N TYR A 939 9.92 15.58 -4.58
CA TYR A 939 9.64 14.96 -5.87
C TYR A 939 10.59 15.47 -6.93
N ARG A 940 10.91 14.60 -7.88
CA ARG A 940 11.69 14.96 -9.05
C ARG A 940 10.77 15.53 -10.14
N ILE A 941 11.10 16.73 -10.64
CA ILE A 941 10.39 17.35 -11.76
C ILE A 941 10.73 16.61 -13.05
N LYS A 942 12.03 16.41 -13.29
CA LYS A 942 12.56 15.73 -14.48
C LYS A 942 13.83 14.92 -14.19
N ALA A 943 14.06 13.87 -14.98
CA ALA A 943 15.18 12.96 -14.82
C ALA A 943 16.00 12.84 -16.11
N PRO A 944 17.34 12.73 -16.03
CA PRO A 944 18.16 12.44 -17.20
C PRO A 944 17.92 11.01 -17.67
N LYS A 945 17.91 10.78 -18.99
CA LYS A 945 17.73 9.46 -19.62
C LYS A 945 18.81 9.21 -20.68
N GLY A 946 19.71 8.28 -20.38
CA GLY A 946 20.80 7.89 -21.29
C GLY A 946 21.97 8.88 -21.32
N GLY A 947 22.99 8.59 -22.15
CA GLY A 947 24.18 9.44 -22.31
C GLY A 947 24.02 10.59 -23.32
N GLN A 948 22.87 10.73 -23.97
CA GLN A 948 22.55 11.83 -24.86
C GLN A 948 21.62 12.77 -24.09
N ASN A 949 22.12 13.88 -23.54
CA ASN A 949 21.47 15.06 -22.89
C ASN A 949 19.92 15.20 -22.97
N TYR A 950 19.18 14.15 -22.60
CA TYR A 950 17.74 14.05 -22.80
C TYR A 950 17.09 13.89 -21.43
N TRP A 951 16.11 14.75 -21.17
CA TRP A 951 15.41 14.82 -19.90
C TRP A 951 13.98 14.35 -20.07
N VAL A 952 13.54 13.49 -19.15
CA VAL A 952 12.19 12.96 -19.13
C VAL A 952 11.44 13.60 -17.96
N PRO A 953 10.26 14.19 -18.21
CA PRO A 953 9.40 14.71 -17.14
C PRO A 953 8.88 13.56 -16.27
N ILE A 954 8.93 13.78 -14.96
CA ILE A 954 8.51 12.82 -13.94
C ILE A 954 7.26 13.36 -13.23
N LEU A 955 7.40 14.37 -12.36
CA LEU A 955 6.24 15.02 -11.76
C LEU A 955 5.46 15.87 -12.77
N ALA A 956 6.16 16.50 -13.72
CA ALA A 956 5.57 17.31 -14.79
C ALA A 956 5.08 16.46 -15.99
N ASN A 957 4.92 15.15 -15.81
CA ASN A 957 4.43 14.26 -16.85
C ASN A 957 2.93 14.50 -17.10
N PRO A 958 2.48 14.66 -18.37
CA PRO A 958 1.08 14.95 -18.67
C PRO A 958 0.09 13.92 -18.12
N ASP A 959 0.44 12.63 -18.10
CA ASP A 959 -0.43 11.58 -17.57
C ASP A 959 -0.61 11.74 -16.04
N VAL A 960 0.46 12.10 -15.33
CA VAL A 960 0.41 12.37 -13.88
C VAL A 960 -0.44 13.60 -13.61
N VAL A 961 -0.24 14.69 -14.35
CA VAL A 961 -1.00 15.93 -14.17
C VAL A 961 -2.49 15.72 -14.49
N GLU A 962 -2.81 15.03 -15.60
CA GLU A 962 -4.19 14.75 -16.00
C GLU A 962 -4.94 13.93 -14.94
N HIS A 963 -4.37 12.80 -14.50
CA HIS A 963 -4.99 11.94 -13.49
C HIS A 963 -5.06 12.59 -12.11
N TYR A 964 -4.10 13.45 -11.76
CA TYR A 964 -4.12 14.18 -10.49
C TYR A 964 -5.15 15.33 -10.51
N SER A 965 -5.42 15.89 -11.70
CA SER A 965 -6.44 16.93 -11.94
C SER A 965 -7.88 16.40 -12.09
N GLU A 966 -8.13 15.09 -11.90
CA GLU A 966 -9.47 14.51 -12.06
C GLU A 966 -10.48 15.16 -11.08
N ASN A 967 -11.55 15.72 -11.66
CA ASN A 967 -12.60 16.45 -10.94
C ASN A 967 -13.89 15.64 -10.75
N VAL A 968 -14.05 14.52 -11.47
CA VAL A 968 -15.28 13.73 -11.47
C VAL A 968 -15.24 12.67 -10.36
N VAL A 969 -15.84 12.99 -9.22
CA VAL A 969 -15.88 12.16 -8.01
C VAL A 969 -17.28 11.54 -7.79
N ASP A 970 -17.60 10.54 -8.61
CA ASP A 970 -18.95 9.92 -8.61
C ASP A 970 -19.15 8.80 -7.57
N THR A 971 -18.06 8.21 -7.08
CA THR A 971 -18.07 7.07 -6.13
C THR A 971 -17.46 7.44 -4.78
N LEU A 972 -17.83 6.72 -3.72
CA LEU A 972 -17.25 6.89 -2.39
C LEU A 972 -15.74 6.61 -2.41
N HIS A 973 -15.30 5.61 -3.18
CA HIS A 973 -13.89 5.30 -3.36
C HIS A 973 -13.10 6.49 -3.92
N LYS A 974 -13.54 7.05 -5.07
CA LYS A 974 -12.87 8.22 -5.67
C LYS A 974 -12.89 9.43 -4.76
N LYS A 975 -13.97 9.65 -4.00
CA LYS A 975 -14.04 10.76 -3.03
C LYS A 975 -13.01 10.62 -1.92
N ASN A 976 -12.92 9.44 -1.29
CA ASN A 976 -11.92 9.22 -0.24
C ASN A 976 -10.49 9.24 -0.79
N LEU A 977 -10.28 8.77 -2.02
CA LEU A 977 -8.96 8.78 -2.67
C LEU A 977 -8.49 10.20 -3.03
N LEU A 978 -9.36 10.99 -3.68
CA LEU A 978 -9.00 12.30 -4.26
C LEU A 978 -9.12 13.48 -3.29
N LEU A 979 -9.98 13.39 -2.26
CA LEU A 979 -10.27 14.52 -1.36
C LEU A 979 -9.66 14.41 0.04
N LEU A 980 -9.27 13.20 0.50
CA LEU A 980 -8.83 12.99 1.88
C LEU A 980 -7.34 12.62 2.04
N GLY A 981 -6.66 12.22 0.98
CA GLY A 981 -5.22 11.94 1.03
C GLY A 981 -4.56 12.08 -0.33
N GLU A 982 -4.59 13.32 -0.81
CA GLU A 982 -3.96 13.77 -2.04
C GLU A 982 -2.47 13.41 -2.11
N ASP A 983 -1.72 13.52 -1.00
CA ASP A 983 -0.30 13.15 -0.94
C ASP A 983 -0.07 11.64 -1.17
N ARG A 984 -0.94 10.82 -0.58
CA ARG A 984 -0.95 9.35 -0.78
C ARG A 984 -1.32 9.04 -2.23
N TYR A 985 -2.36 9.68 -2.75
CA TYR A 985 -2.80 9.46 -4.13
C TYR A 985 -1.71 9.83 -5.14
N LEU A 986 -0.99 10.94 -4.94
CA LEU A 986 0.15 11.33 -5.76
C LEU A 986 1.25 10.26 -5.71
N SER A 987 1.59 9.76 -4.52
CA SER A 987 2.58 8.67 -4.37
C SER A 987 2.18 7.43 -5.18
N THR A 988 0.91 7.03 -5.10
CA THR A 988 0.33 5.87 -5.81
C THR A 988 0.29 6.07 -7.31
N LEU A 989 -0.10 7.26 -7.76
CA LEU A 989 -0.10 7.62 -9.17
C LEU A 989 1.32 7.55 -9.75
N MET A 990 2.32 8.03 -9.01
CA MET A 990 3.72 7.96 -9.41
C MET A 990 4.24 6.51 -9.50
N LEU A 991 3.88 5.64 -8.55
CA LEU A 991 4.20 4.20 -8.62
C LEU A 991 3.51 3.50 -9.80
N LYS A 992 2.27 3.89 -10.12
CA LYS A 992 1.49 3.34 -11.23
C LYS A 992 2.04 3.77 -12.58
N THR A 993 2.40 5.04 -12.74
CA THR A 993 2.93 5.60 -14.01
C THR A 993 4.38 5.18 -14.25
N PHE A 994 5.19 5.08 -13.19
CA PHE A 994 6.62 4.76 -13.30
C PHE A 994 7.03 3.58 -12.40
N PRO A 995 6.54 2.35 -12.65
CA PRO A 995 6.77 1.19 -11.77
C PRO A 995 8.25 0.78 -11.68
N LYS A 996 9.09 1.17 -12.65
CA LYS A 996 10.53 0.88 -12.68
C LYS A 996 11.39 1.89 -11.91
N ARG A 997 10.80 2.99 -11.43
CA ARG A 997 11.47 4.04 -10.65
C ARG A 997 11.26 3.83 -9.16
N LYS A 998 12.05 4.52 -8.33
CA LYS A 998 12.10 4.30 -6.89
C LYS A 998 11.46 5.44 -6.11
N GLN A 999 10.71 5.10 -5.07
CA GLN A 999 10.36 5.99 -3.96
C GLN A 999 11.03 5.50 -2.68
N VAL A 1000 11.76 6.40 -1.98
CA VAL A 1000 12.62 6.02 -0.86
C VAL A 1000 12.43 6.88 0.38
N PHE A 1001 12.83 6.35 1.53
CA PHE A 1001 12.91 7.07 2.79
C PHE A 1001 14.37 7.49 3.06
N VAL A 1002 14.59 8.74 3.46
CA VAL A 1002 15.93 9.31 3.78
C VAL A 1002 15.96 9.70 5.26
N PRO A 1003 16.39 8.80 6.17
CA PRO A 1003 16.35 9.05 7.61
C PRO A 1003 17.31 10.14 8.10
N GLN A 1004 18.26 10.58 7.25
CA GLN A 1004 19.15 11.69 7.60
C GLN A 1004 18.46 13.04 7.50
N ALA A 1005 17.46 13.18 6.64
CA ALA A 1005 16.69 14.41 6.50
C ALA A 1005 15.59 14.42 7.57
N VAL A 1006 15.54 15.46 8.41
CA VAL A 1006 14.62 15.51 9.55
C VAL A 1006 13.83 16.81 9.55
N CYS A 1007 12.54 16.72 9.82
CA CYS A 1007 11.71 17.85 10.16
C CYS A 1007 11.01 17.63 11.51
N LYS A 1008 10.43 18.69 12.07
CA LYS A 1008 9.49 18.56 13.18
C LYS A 1008 8.21 19.34 12.90
N THR A 1009 7.11 18.81 13.43
CA THR A 1009 5.76 19.38 13.30
C THR A 1009 5.03 19.29 14.63
N THR A 1010 3.94 20.03 14.78
CA THR A 1010 3.02 19.95 15.91
C THR A 1010 1.92 18.95 15.60
N VAL A 1011 1.68 18.02 16.51
CA VAL A 1011 0.56 17.06 16.38
C VAL A 1011 -0.66 17.56 17.15
N PRO A 1012 -1.87 17.08 16.82
CA PRO A 1012 -3.06 17.40 17.60
C PRO A 1012 -2.88 17.08 19.09
N ASP A 1013 -3.15 18.07 19.93
CA ASP A 1013 -3.15 18.00 21.38
C ASP A 1013 -4.54 17.67 21.95
N GLU A 1014 -5.61 17.94 21.18
CA GLU A 1014 -6.98 17.55 21.51
C GLU A 1014 -7.45 16.25 20.83
N PHE A 1015 -8.19 15.42 21.57
CA PHE A 1015 -8.64 14.11 21.06
C PHE A 1015 -9.67 14.21 19.93
N LYS A 1016 -10.53 15.24 19.93
CA LYS A 1016 -11.51 15.48 18.85
C LYS A 1016 -10.80 15.83 17.53
N VAL A 1017 -9.75 16.65 17.62
CA VAL A 1017 -8.90 17.02 16.48
C VAL A 1017 -8.14 15.78 15.97
N LEU A 1018 -7.59 14.96 16.87
CA LEU A 1018 -6.95 13.68 16.52
C LEU A 1018 -7.93 12.73 15.80
N LEU A 1019 -9.17 12.58 16.30
CA LEU A 1019 -10.21 11.76 15.66
C LEU A 1019 -10.50 12.22 14.24
N SER A 1020 -10.64 13.53 14.02
CA SER A 1020 -10.87 14.10 12.69
C SER A 1020 -9.70 13.84 11.74
N GLN A 1021 -8.46 14.03 12.21
CA GLN A 1021 -7.26 13.77 11.42
C GLN A 1021 -7.15 12.29 11.04
N ARG A 1022 -7.29 11.38 12.01
CA ARG A 1022 -7.10 9.94 11.81
C ARG A 1022 -8.21 9.31 10.98
N ARG A 1023 -9.44 9.82 11.04
CA ARG A 1023 -10.49 9.45 10.09
C ARG A 1023 -10.05 9.67 8.64
N ARG A 1024 -9.49 10.84 8.31
CA ARG A 1024 -9.02 11.15 6.94
C ARG A 1024 -7.89 10.20 6.53
N TRP A 1025 -6.92 10.02 7.41
CA TRP A 1025 -5.75 9.19 7.12
C TRP A 1025 -6.09 7.72 6.95
N ILE A 1026 -6.91 7.14 7.83
CA ILE A 1026 -7.33 5.73 7.74
C ILE A 1026 -8.19 5.51 6.50
N ASN A 1027 -9.17 6.38 6.24
CA ASN A 1027 -10.04 6.23 5.07
C ASN A 1027 -9.25 6.32 3.75
N SER A 1028 -8.34 7.29 3.65
CA SER A 1028 -7.46 7.40 2.49
C SER A 1028 -6.54 6.19 2.36
N THR A 1029 -5.97 5.70 3.47
CA THR A 1029 -5.08 4.51 3.47
C THR A 1029 -5.79 3.29 2.89
N VAL A 1030 -7.01 2.98 3.35
CA VAL A 1030 -7.77 1.82 2.87
C VAL A 1030 -7.99 1.90 1.35
N HIS A 1031 -8.47 3.03 0.85
CA HIS A 1031 -8.74 3.19 -0.57
C HIS A 1031 -7.48 3.27 -1.43
N ASN A 1032 -6.40 3.83 -0.90
CA ASN A 1032 -5.12 3.87 -1.61
C ASN A 1032 -4.49 2.48 -1.71
N LEU A 1033 -4.50 1.70 -0.61
CA LEU A 1033 -4.04 0.31 -0.63
C LEU A 1033 -4.88 -0.55 -1.59
N MET A 1034 -6.20 -0.32 -1.70
CA MET A 1034 -7.04 -0.99 -2.71
C MET A 1034 -6.54 -0.73 -4.15
N GLU A 1035 -6.14 0.50 -4.48
CA GLU A 1035 -5.56 0.83 -5.78
C GLU A 1035 -4.16 0.22 -5.97
N LEU A 1036 -3.31 0.26 -4.94
CA LEU A 1036 -1.96 -0.31 -5.00
C LEU A 1036 -1.94 -1.83 -5.17
N VAL A 1037 -2.89 -2.57 -4.56
CA VAL A 1037 -3.02 -4.02 -4.75
C VAL A 1037 -3.27 -4.39 -6.21
N LEU A 1038 -3.87 -3.49 -7.00
CA LEU A 1038 -4.16 -3.70 -8.42
C LEU A 1038 -2.96 -3.39 -9.34
N VAL A 1039 -1.88 -2.81 -8.81
CA VAL A 1039 -0.66 -2.51 -9.57
C VAL A 1039 0.21 -3.78 -9.68
N ARG A 1040 0.35 -4.31 -10.90
CA ARG A 1040 1.01 -5.61 -11.16
C ARG A 1040 2.54 -5.57 -11.19
N ASP A 1041 3.14 -4.40 -11.33
CA ASP A 1041 4.59 -4.22 -11.53
C ASP A 1041 5.32 -3.65 -10.29
N LEU A 1042 4.77 -3.85 -9.08
CA LEU A 1042 5.48 -3.47 -7.85
C LEU A 1042 6.71 -4.37 -7.64
N CYS A 1043 7.84 -3.75 -7.33
CA CYS A 1043 9.13 -4.42 -7.12
C CYS A 1043 9.01 -5.56 -6.09
N GLY A 1044 9.52 -6.76 -6.42
CA GLY A 1044 9.55 -7.90 -5.50
C GLY A 1044 10.92 -8.56 -5.48
N THR A 1045 11.34 -9.04 -4.31
CA THR A 1045 12.51 -9.92 -4.17
C THR A 1045 12.05 -11.37 -4.02
N PHE A 1046 12.96 -12.33 -4.21
CA PHE A 1046 12.70 -13.77 -4.10
C PHE A 1046 11.75 -14.12 -2.93
N CYS A 1047 10.63 -14.78 -3.25
CA CYS A 1047 9.54 -15.20 -2.34
C CYS A 1047 8.69 -14.11 -1.64
N PHE A 1048 9.00 -12.81 -1.77
CA PHE A 1048 8.19 -11.72 -1.18
C PHE A 1048 7.85 -10.67 -2.23
N SER A 1049 6.62 -10.75 -2.78
CA SER A 1049 6.07 -9.72 -3.65
C SER A 1049 5.61 -8.52 -2.81
N MET A 1050 6.04 -7.29 -3.15
CA MET A 1050 5.52 -6.08 -2.50
C MET A 1050 4.00 -5.98 -2.66
N GLN A 1051 3.44 -6.42 -3.79
CA GLN A 1051 1.99 -6.50 -4.00
C GLN A 1051 1.30 -7.39 -2.97
N PHE A 1052 1.92 -8.53 -2.61
CA PHE A 1052 1.40 -9.41 -1.57
C PHE A 1052 1.50 -8.77 -0.18
N VAL A 1053 2.58 -8.04 0.10
CA VAL A 1053 2.72 -7.32 1.37
C VAL A 1053 1.67 -6.22 1.51
N VAL A 1054 1.45 -5.43 0.47
CA VAL A 1054 0.38 -4.40 0.40
C VAL A 1054 -0.99 -5.04 0.62
N PHE A 1055 -1.25 -6.23 0.04
CA PHE A 1055 -2.49 -6.97 0.27
C PHE A 1055 -2.66 -7.40 1.74
N ILE A 1056 -1.61 -7.96 2.36
CA ILE A 1056 -1.63 -8.32 3.78
C ILE A 1056 -1.80 -7.09 4.68
N GLU A 1057 -1.19 -5.95 4.32
CA GLU A 1057 -1.40 -4.68 5.02
C GLU A 1057 -2.84 -4.18 4.88
N LEU A 1058 -3.44 -4.26 3.69
CA LEU A 1058 -4.85 -3.94 3.49
C LEU A 1058 -5.73 -4.83 4.39
N MET A 1059 -5.59 -6.15 4.33
CA MET A 1059 -6.35 -7.08 5.18
C MET A 1059 -6.11 -6.81 6.67
N GLY A 1060 -4.85 -6.56 7.05
CA GLY A 1060 -4.47 -6.19 8.42
C GLY A 1060 -5.21 -4.95 8.89
N THR A 1061 -5.17 -3.85 8.12
CA THR A 1061 -5.84 -2.59 8.48
C THR A 1061 -7.35 -2.74 8.68
N LEU A 1062 -8.01 -3.60 7.89
CA LEU A 1062 -9.45 -3.85 8.02
C LEU A 1062 -9.78 -4.68 9.28
N VAL A 1063 -8.90 -5.60 9.67
CA VAL A 1063 -9.12 -6.54 10.78
C VAL A 1063 -8.65 -5.98 12.13
N LEU A 1064 -7.89 -4.87 12.17
CA LEU A 1064 -7.36 -4.27 13.41
C LEU A 1064 -8.39 -4.16 14.56
N PRO A 1065 -9.63 -3.69 14.35
CA PRO A 1065 -10.63 -3.63 15.44
C PRO A 1065 -11.02 -5.00 15.99
N ALA A 1066 -11.11 -6.02 15.14
CA ALA A 1066 -11.41 -7.38 15.57
C ALA A 1066 -10.20 -8.00 16.27
N ALA A 1067 -8.99 -7.79 15.75
CA ALA A 1067 -7.76 -8.31 16.33
C ALA A 1067 -7.57 -7.87 17.79
N ILE A 1068 -7.79 -6.58 18.10
CA ILE A 1068 -7.66 -6.09 19.48
C ILE A 1068 -8.77 -6.64 20.40
N ALA A 1069 -10.01 -6.76 19.91
CA ALA A 1069 -11.09 -7.42 20.66
C ALA A 1069 -10.75 -8.88 20.98
N PHE A 1070 -10.16 -9.60 20.03
CA PHE A 1070 -9.68 -10.97 20.20
C PHE A 1070 -8.51 -11.06 21.18
N THR A 1071 -7.59 -10.10 21.19
CA THR A 1071 -6.51 -10.08 22.20
C THR A 1071 -7.03 -9.88 23.62
N PHE A 1072 -8.04 -9.02 23.83
CA PHE A 1072 -8.67 -8.88 25.14
C PHE A 1072 -9.37 -10.16 25.59
N TYR A 1073 -10.07 -10.83 24.66
CA TYR A 1073 -10.70 -12.11 24.91
C TYR A 1073 -9.67 -13.20 25.29
N LEU A 1074 -8.55 -13.28 24.56
CA LEU A 1074 -7.44 -14.20 24.87
C LEU A 1074 -6.83 -13.94 26.24
N ILE A 1075 -6.61 -12.67 26.61
CA ILE A 1075 -6.08 -12.31 27.92
C ILE A 1075 -7.07 -12.70 29.02
N ALA A 1076 -8.37 -12.45 28.84
CA ALA A 1076 -9.40 -12.83 29.81
C ALA A 1076 -9.47 -14.35 30.02
N ILE A 1077 -9.41 -15.14 28.95
CA ILE A 1077 -9.34 -16.61 29.05
C ILE A 1077 -8.07 -17.04 29.77
N SER A 1078 -6.93 -16.43 29.45
CA SER A 1078 -5.65 -16.80 30.05
C SER A 1078 -5.62 -16.50 31.55
N ILE A 1079 -6.21 -15.38 31.98
CA ILE A 1079 -6.38 -15.06 33.40
C ILE A 1079 -7.31 -16.07 34.07
N LYS A 1080 -8.45 -16.40 33.44
CA LYS A 1080 -9.37 -17.42 33.95
C LYS A 1080 -8.66 -18.78 34.10
N ALA A 1081 -7.90 -19.20 33.09
CA ALA A 1081 -7.12 -20.44 33.11
C ALA A 1081 -6.03 -20.43 34.20
N ALA A 1082 -5.35 -19.29 34.41
CA ALA A 1082 -4.36 -19.15 35.48
C ALA A 1082 -4.99 -19.26 36.88
N ILE A 1083 -6.18 -18.68 37.08
CA ILE A 1083 -6.93 -18.77 38.35
C ILE A 1083 -7.47 -20.19 38.56
N GLN A 1084 -7.93 -20.85 37.49
CA GLN A 1084 -8.56 -22.17 37.54
C GLN A 1084 -7.58 -23.33 37.30
N HIS A 1085 -6.26 -23.05 37.26
CA HIS A 1085 -5.20 -24.02 36.93
C HIS A 1085 -5.52 -24.92 35.72
N THR A 1086 -6.10 -24.32 34.66
CA THR A 1086 -6.48 -25.00 33.42
C THR A 1086 -5.46 -24.72 32.30
N GLU A 1087 -5.47 -25.50 31.22
CA GLU A 1087 -4.56 -25.30 30.09
C GLU A 1087 -4.78 -23.94 29.41
N ALA A 1088 -3.76 -23.08 29.45
CA ALA A 1088 -3.80 -21.77 28.81
C ALA A 1088 -3.44 -21.86 27.30
N PRO A 1089 -3.98 -20.98 26.45
CA PRO A 1089 -3.64 -20.94 25.02
C PRO A 1089 -2.23 -20.34 24.81
N VAL A 1090 -1.19 -21.15 25.02
CA VAL A 1090 0.22 -20.70 25.00
C VAL A 1090 0.63 -20.14 23.64
N ILE A 1091 0.21 -20.78 22.53
CA ILE A 1091 0.68 -20.40 21.18
C ILE A 1091 0.25 -18.97 20.80
N PRO A 1092 -1.03 -18.56 20.91
CA PRO A 1092 -1.44 -17.17 20.69
C PRO A 1092 -0.75 -16.17 21.63
N LEU A 1093 -0.49 -16.53 22.89
CA LEU A 1093 0.20 -15.66 23.83
C LEU A 1093 1.67 -15.41 23.43
N VAL A 1094 2.38 -16.46 22.99
CA VAL A 1094 3.75 -16.33 22.47
C VAL A 1094 3.77 -15.46 21.22
N LEU A 1095 2.82 -15.65 20.29
CA LEU A 1095 2.71 -14.82 19.10
C LEU A 1095 2.46 -13.35 19.45
N LEU A 1096 1.55 -13.07 20.39
CA LEU A 1096 1.28 -11.72 20.87
C LEU A 1096 2.53 -11.08 21.50
N ALA A 1097 3.25 -11.83 22.33
CA ALA A 1097 4.50 -11.38 22.95
C ALA A 1097 5.58 -11.05 21.89
N LEU A 1098 5.69 -11.85 20.83
CA LEU A 1098 6.63 -11.59 19.74
C LEU A 1098 6.24 -10.37 18.91
N ILE A 1099 4.96 -10.22 18.55
CA ILE A 1099 4.47 -9.08 17.74
C ILE A 1099 4.67 -7.76 18.49
N LEU A 1100 4.35 -7.71 19.79
CA LEU A 1100 4.51 -6.51 20.60
C LEU A 1100 5.97 -6.29 21.06
N GLY A 1101 6.73 -7.36 21.27
CA GLY A 1101 8.11 -7.31 21.75
C GLY A 1101 9.16 -7.02 20.67
N LEU A 1102 8.97 -7.48 19.42
CA LEU A 1102 9.94 -7.25 18.34
C LEU A 1102 10.19 -5.76 18.06
N PRO A 1103 9.18 -4.86 18.01
CA PRO A 1103 9.41 -3.42 17.96
C PRO A 1103 10.26 -2.89 19.13
N ALA A 1104 10.12 -3.44 20.33
CA ALA A 1104 10.95 -3.06 21.49
C ALA A 1104 12.43 -3.36 21.24
N VAL A 1105 12.71 -4.54 20.69
CA VAL A 1105 14.06 -4.95 20.30
C VAL A 1105 14.63 -4.00 19.24
N LEU A 1106 13.80 -3.56 18.28
CA LEU A 1106 14.23 -2.58 17.26
C LEU A 1106 14.75 -1.29 17.92
N ILE A 1107 14.05 -0.78 18.93
CA ILE A 1107 14.43 0.47 19.63
C ILE A 1107 15.77 0.30 20.35
N ILE A 1108 15.93 -0.80 21.10
CA ILE A 1108 17.15 -1.09 21.85
C ILE A 1108 18.35 -1.12 20.90
N ILE A 1109 18.19 -1.79 19.75
CA ILE A 1109 19.25 -1.96 18.75
C ILE A 1109 19.51 -0.68 17.93
N THR A 1110 18.48 0.12 17.61
CA THR A 1110 18.62 1.25 16.66
C THR A 1110 18.78 2.60 17.35
N ALA A 1111 17.99 2.88 18.39
CA ALA A 1111 17.91 4.19 19.03
C ALA A 1111 18.85 4.31 20.25
N HIS A 1112 19.22 3.19 20.90
CA HIS A 1112 20.07 3.16 22.11
C HIS A 1112 19.64 4.17 23.20
N ARG A 1113 18.35 4.53 23.25
CA ARG A 1113 17.79 5.57 24.12
C ARG A 1113 16.57 5.02 24.85
N TRP A 1114 16.68 4.99 26.18
CA TRP A 1114 15.63 4.49 27.08
C TRP A 1114 14.32 5.30 26.99
N SER A 1115 14.37 6.57 26.57
CA SER A 1115 13.17 7.41 26.41
C SER A 1115 12.16 6.82 25.42
N TYR A 1116 12.62 6.21 24.32
CA TYR A 1116 11.72 5.59 23.33
C TYR A 1116 11.08 4.31 23.84
N VAL A 1117 11.72 3.60 24.78
CA VAL A 1117 11.11 2.45 25.47
C VAL A 1117 9.98 2.91 26.37
N ALA A 1118 10.13 4.04 27.07
CA ALA A 1118 9.04 4.65 27.83
C ALA A 1118 7.87 5.09 26.94
N TRP A 1119 8.16 5.73 25.79
CA TRP A 1119 7.13 6.08 24.80
C TRP A 1119 6.42 4.86 24.22
N MET A 1120 7.15 3.76 24.01
CA MET A 1120 6.55 2.49 23.61
C MET A 1120 5.59 1.96 24.68
N PHE A 1121 5.92 2.06 25.96
CA PHE A 1121 4.99 1.65 27.02
C PHE A 1121 3.69 2.47 27.00
N VAL A 1122 3.77 3.80 26.83
CA VAL A 1122 2.59 4.67 26.64
C VAL A 1122 1.78 4.26 25.40
N TYR A 1123 2.45 3.87 24.32
CA TYR A 1123 1.79 3.37 23.12
C TYR A 1123 1.09 2.02 23.36
N LEU A 1124 1.71 1.09 24.08
CA LEU A 1124 1.10 -0.21 24.43
C LEU A 1124 -0.19 -0.02 25.23
N LEU A 1125 -0.21 0.93 26.18
CA LEU A 1125 -1.42 1.27 26.94
C LEU A 1125 -2.53 1.90 26.07
N SER A 1126 -2.15 2.58 24.98
CA SER A 1126 -3.08 3.23 24.06
C SER A 1126 -3.44 2.40 22.82
N LEU A 1127 -2.99 1.15 22.72
CA LEU A 1127 -3.39 0.22 21.65
C LEU A 1127 -4.91 0.11 21.45
N PRO A 1128 -5.76 0.14 22.49
CA PRO A 1128 -7.22 0.12 22.29
C PRO A 1128 -7.71 1.35 21.53
N VAL A 1129 -7.10 2.52 21.77
CA VAL A 1129 -7.42 3.74 21.02
C VAL A 1129 -6.99 3.60 19.57
N TRP A 1130 -5.75 3.16 19.33
CA TRP A 1130 -5.16 3.05 17.98
C TRP A 1130 -5.80 1.97 17.11
N ASN A 1131 -6.10 0.79 17.68
CA ASN A 1131 -6.55 -0.37 16.91
C ASN A 1131 -8.07 -0.56 16.95
N PHE A 1132 -8.79 -0.02 17.95
CA PHE A 1132 -10.25 -0.14 18.04
C PHE A 1132 -10.97 1.19 17.78
N VAL A 1133 -10.72 2.21 18.61
CA VAL A 1133 -11.51 3.45 18.61
C VAL A 1133 -11.35 4.22 17.30
N LEU A 1134 -10.10 4.50 16.89
CA LEU A 1134 -9.82 5.28 15.69
C LEU A 1134 -10.29 4.59 14.40
N PRO A 1135 -9.99 3.29 14.14
CA PRO A 1135 -10.42 2.66 12.91
C PRO A 1135 -11.94 2.42 12.86
N THR A 1136 -12.58 2.06 13.99
CA THR A 1136 -14.05 1.91 14.05
C THR A 1136 -14.75 3.24 13.76
N TYR A 1137 -14.25 4.35 14.32
CA TYR A 1137 -14.76 5.69 14.02
C TYR A 1137 -14.56 6.05 12.54
N ALA A 1138 -13.39 5.75 11.98
CA ALA A 1138 -13.08 5.99 10.57
C ALA A 1138 -14.02 5.22 9.63
N PHE A 1139 -14.19 3.91 9.87
CA PHE A 1139 -15.06 3.03 9.09
C PHE A 1139 -16.53 3.44 9.17
N TRP A 1140 -17.00 3.84 10.35
CA TRP A 1140 -18.35 4.36 10.51
C TRP A 1140 -18.59 5.67 9.74
N LYS A 1141 -17.52 6.45 9.50
CA LYS A 1141 -17.52 7.75 8.84
C LYS A 1141 -16.90 7.74 7.43
N PHE A 1142 -16.89 6.60 6.73
CA PHE A 1142 -16.45 6.53 5.32
C PHE A 1142 -17.22 7.46 4.36
N ASP A 1143 -18.46 7.84 4.71
CA ASP A 1143 -19.32 8.74 3.93
C ASP A 1143 -19.20 10.22 4.35
N ASP A 1144 -18.32 10.54 5.29
CA ASP A 1144 -18.02 11.90 5.72
C ASP A 1144 -16.82 12.43 4.93
N PHE A 1145 -17.04 13.47 4.13
CA PHE A 1145 -15.99 14.10 3.31
C PHE A 1145 -15.57 15.47 3.84
N SER A 1146 -16.07 15.87 5.03
CA SER A 1146 -15.71 17.15 5.64
C SER A 1146 -14.26 17.14 6.12
N TRP A 1147 -13.64 18.32 6.27
CA TRP A 1147 -12.32 18.45 6.90
C TRP A 1147 -12.40 18.43 8.44
N GLY A 1148 -13.59 18.55 9.03
CA GLY A 1148 -13.85 18.45 10.47
C GLY A 1148 -13.16 19.54 11.30
N ASP A 1149 -12.98 19.27 12.61
CA ASP A 1149 -12.46 20.24 13.59
C ASP A 1149 -10.97 20.63 13.39
N THR A 1150 -10.24 19.99 12.47
CA THR A 1150 -8.79 20.20 12.33
C THR A 1150 -8.38 21.56 11.77
N ARG A 1151 -9.30 22.34 11.18
CA ARG A 1151 -9.03 23.66 10.58
C ARG A 1151 -10.30 24.55 10.58
N LYS A 1152 -10.77 24.93 11.77
CA LYS A 1152 -11.91 25.86 11.89
C LYS A 1152 -11.50 27.25 11.43
N THR A 1153 -12.31 27.86 10.58
CA THR A 1153 -12.16 29.27 10.17
C THR A 1153 -13.13 30.14 10.97
N ALA A 1154 -12.78 31.41 11.21
CA ALA A 1154 -13.67 32.35 11.91
C ALA A 1154 -15.01 32.49 11.17
N GLY A 1155 -16.14 32.32 11.88
CA GLY A 1155 -17.50 32.43 11.31
C GLY A 1155 -18.14 31.14 10.75
N GLU A 1156 -17.50 29.97 10.94
CA GLU A 1156 -18.02 28.70 10.42
C GLU A 1156 -19.23 28.17 11.22
N THR A 1157 -20.45 28.34 10.68
CA THR A 1157 -21.59 27.51 11.09
C THR A 1157 -21.53 26.19 10.32
N THR A 1158 -21.60 25.05 11.02
CA THR A 1158 -21.49 23.68 10.50
C THR A 1158 -22.54 23.34 9.44
N LYS A 1159 -22.42 23.89 8.23
CA LYS A 1159 -23.12 23.38 7.04
C LYS A 1159 -22.26 22.29 6.45
N LYS A 1160 -22.77 21.05 6.46
CA LYS A 1160 -22.19 19.90 5.77
C LYS A 1160 -21.75 20.37 4.38
N ALA A 1161 -20.47 20.21 4.05
CA ALA A 1161 -19.91 20.50 2.73
C ALA A 1161 -20.63 19.66 1.66
N GLY A 1162 -21.79 20.14 1.23
CA GLY A 1162 -22.53 19.65 0.10
C GLY A 1162 -21.89 20.24 -1.14
N LEU A 1163 -21.69 19.40 -2.14
CA LEU A 1163 -21.30 19.82 -3.48
C LEU A 1163 -22.33 20.84 -4.00
N GLU A 1164 -22.02 22.12 -3.87
CA GLU A 1164 -22.72 23.20 -4.57
C GLU A 1164 -22.34 23.10 -6.04
N TYR A 1165 -23.14 22.34 -6.79
CA TYR A 1165 -23.13 22.33 -8.23
C TYR A 1165 -23.85 23.60 -8.70
N GLU A 1166 -23.22 24.76 -8.52
CA GLU A 1166 -23.77 26.03 -9.01
C GLU A 1166 -23.06 26.42 -10.31
N GLY A 1167 -23.85 26.65 -11.36
CA GLY A 1167 -23.41 27.23 -12.63
C GLY A 1167 -22.65 26.31 -13.60
N GLU A 1168 -22.61 26.73 -14.86
CA GLU A 1168 -21.79 26.14 -15.93
C GLU A 1168 -20.43 26.84 -16.01
N PHE A 1169 -19.39 26.09 -16.40
CA PHE A 1169 -18.06 26.64 -16.60
C PHE A 1169 -17.95 27.31 -17.96
N ASP A 1170 -17.67 28.61 -17.97
CA ASP A 1170 -17.42 29.38 -19.19
C ASP A 1170 -15.91 29.41 -19.50
N SER A 1171 -15.49 28.60 -20.47
CA SER A 1171 -14.07 28.52 -20.87
C SER A 1171 -13.59 29.75 -21.63
N SER A 1172 -14.49 30.59 -22.17
CA SER A 1172 -14.11 31.76 -22.97
C SER A 1172 -13.43 32.86 -22.15
N LYS A 1173 -13.62 32.86 -20.82
CA LYS A 1173 -13.03 33.81 -19.88
C LYS A 1173 -11.54 33.56 -19.59
N ILE A 1174 -10.98 32.45 -20.07
CA ILE A 1174 -9.58 32.08 -19.81
C ILE A 1174 -8.81 32.07 -21.13
N THR A 1175 -7.90 33.04 -21.27
CA THR A 1175 -6.99 33.16 -22.42
C THR A 1175 -5.85 32.15 -22.26
N MET A 1176 -5.60 31.38 -23.32
CA MET A 1176 -4.53 30.37 -23.37
C MET A 1176 -3.66 30.63 -24.60
N ARG A 1177 -2.39 31.02 -24.40
CA ARG A 1177 -1.44 31.33 -25.49
C ARG A 1177 -0.05 30.78 -25.18
N ARG A 1178 0.83 30.67 -26.17
CA ARG A 1178 2.23 30.31 -25.86
C ARG A 1178 2.92 31.49 -25.19
N TRP A 1179 3.97 31.20 -24.42
CA TRP A 1179 4.71 32.25 -23.69
C TRP A 1179 5.26 33.34 -24.62
N ARG A 1180 5.72 32.96 -25.82
CA ARG A 1180 6.23 33.88 -26.84
C ARG A 1180 5.16 34.84 -27.36
N ASP A 1181 3.93 34.36 -27.49
CA ASP A 1181 2.81 35.16 -27.99
C ASP A 1181 2.40 36.21 -26.96
N PHE A 1182 2.38 35.84 -25.67
CA PHE A 1182 2.16 36.79 -24.57
C PHE A 1182 3.26 37.84 -24.51
N GLU A 1183 4.52 37.43 -24.68
CA GLU A 1183 5.64 38.37 -24.70
C GLU A 1183 5.57 39.31 -25.90
N ALA A 1184 5.27 38.80 -27.10
CA ALA A 1184 5.10 39.61 -28.31
C ALA A 1184 3.99 40.65 -28.14
N GLU A 1185 2.85 40.27 -27.56
CA GLU A 1185 1.78 41.20 -27.24
C GLU A 1185 2.20 42.23 -26.19
N ARG A 1186 2.93 41.82 -25.15
CA ARG A 1186 3.47 42.73 -24.13
C ARG A 1186 4.44 43.75 -24.74
N ARG A 1187 5.31 43.31 -25.65
CA ARG A 1187 6.25 44.17 -26.40
C ARG A 1187 5.50 45.15 -27.30
N LEU A 1188 4.39 44.73 -27.92
CA LEU A 1188 3.52 45.62 -28.70
C LEU A 1188 2.75 46.62 -27.80
N LYS A 1189 2.40 46.22 -26.57
CA LYS A 1189 1.69 47.06 -25.59
C LYS A 1189 2.61 47.99 -24.79
N THR A 1190 3.92 47.74 -24.77
CA THR A 1190 4.92 48.58 -24.08
C THR A 1190 5.49 49.58 -25.09
N PRO A 1191 5.05 50.84 -25.12
CA PRO A 1191 5.66 51.84 -26.00
C PRO A 1191 7.13 52.01 -25.61
N ALA A 1192 8.00 52.07 -26.63
CA ALA A 1192 9.44 52.19 -26.52
C ALA A 1192 9.87 53.38 -25.65
N ALA A 1193 10.08 53.14 -24.36
CA ALA A 1193 10.79 54.05 -23.47
C ALA A 1193 12.21 53.50 -23.26
N THR A 1194 13.07 53.66 -24.26
CA THR A 1194 14.55 53.69 -24.15
C THR A 1194 15.18 53.80 -25.53
N SER A 1195 15.09 54.98 -26.14
CA SER A 1195 16.05 55.42 -27.17
C SER A 1195 16.08 56.95 -27.24
N ALA A 1196 16.88 57.55 -26.36
CA ALA A 1196 17.60 58.83 -26.51
C ALA A 1196 17.74 59.48 -25.12
N GLY A 1197 18.99 59.73 -24.71
CA GLY A 1197 19.34 60.22 -23.39
C GLY A 1197 18.83 61.63 -23.08
N GLY A 1198 18.47 61.83 -21.82
CA GLY A 1198 18.13 63.13 -21.23
C GLY A 1198 17.72 62.95 -19.77
N TRP A 1199 18.52 63.46 -18.84
CA TRP A 1199 18.25 63.45 -17.40
C TRP A 1199 16.93 64.18 -17.08
N PRO A 1200 16.07 63.70 -16.17
CA PRO A 1200 15.00 64.52 -15.63
C PRO A 1200 15.52 65.36 -14.46
N GLN A 1201 15.51 66.67 -14.68
CA GLN A 1201 15.75 67.69 -13.68
C GLN A 1201 14.55 67.76 -12.71
N HIS A 1202 14.84 67.80 -11.40
CA HIS A 1202 13.87 68.07 -10.33
C HIS A 1202 13.05 69.33 -10.63
N GLN A 1203 11.72 69.24 -10.52
CA GLN A 1203 10.88 70.42 -10.29
C GLN A 1203 9.74 70.11 -9.30
N GLN A 1204 9.83 70.74 -8.13
CA GLN A 1204 8.78 70.86 -7.14
C GLN A 1204 7.53 71.49 -7.77
N ARG A 1205 6.35 70.98 -7.45
CA ARG A 1205 5.14 71.82 -7.30
C ARG A 1205 4.19 71.24 -6.25
N GLN A 1206 3.94 72.08 -5.26
CA GLN A 1206 2.92 71.96 -4.23
C GLN A 1206 1.51 71.90 -4.84
N GLY A 1207 0.59 71.22 -4.16
CA GLY A 1207 -0.85 71.28 -4.42
C GLY A 1207 -1.63 70.94 -3.16
N TYR A 1208 -2.28 71.96 -2.60
CA TYR A 1208 -3.13 71.99 -1.41
C TYR A 1208 -4.47 71.26 -1.61
N ASP A 1209 -5.09 70.89 -0.48
CA ASP A 1209 -6.44 70.30 -0.30
C ASP A 1209 -7.61 71.06 -0.96
N GLN A 1210 -8.67 70.32 -1.36
CA GLN A 1210 -10.05 70.55 -0.87
C GLN A 1210 -11.08 69.46 -1.29
N TYR A 1211 -11.65 68.78 -0.28
CA TYR A 1211 -13.07 68.47 0.04
C TYR A 1211 -14.06 67.77 -0.94
N TYR A 1212 -14.62 66.65 -0.43
CA TYR A 1212 -16.02 66.15 -0.39
C TYR A 1212 -16.97 66.28 -1.61
N ASP A 1213 -17.55 65.16 -2.10
CA ASP A 1213 -18.86 64.64 -1.68
C ASP A 1213 -19.32 63.40 -2.51
N ASN A 1214 -20.12 62.54 -1.85
CA ASN A 1214 -20.85 61.31 -2.27
C ASN A 1214 -20.14 59.95 -2.29
#